data_AF-A0A2D5Y8T5-F1
#
_entry.id   AF-A0A2D5Y8T5-F1
#
_cell.length_a   1.000
_cell.length_b   1.000
_cell.length_c   1.000
_cell.angle_alpha   90.00
_cell.angle_beta   90.00
_cell.angle_gamma   90.00
#
_symmetry.space_group_name_H-M   'P 1'
#
loop_
_entity.id
_entity.type
_entity.pdbx_description
1 polymer ?
#
loop_
_entity_poly.entity_id
_entity_poly.type
_entity_poly.pdbx_seq_one_letter_code
_entity_poly.pdbx_strand_id
1 'polypeptide(L)'
;MIRITLLYSILFFGVVSGVLAQSDPKAGAKKVLTLRAAAEKVKLHLKSVADANDSQAGELSILLSKEMLERVEQFKTLKGGEEPGGKWIEQWRLKELEKSVNQTLEWAKEQSPLPIERAELLKRAVKNWAKEAPQKASEYARINLGKVYAKARELATEEQIKRLRENQTYPSWPELNSRVSKIFENKGKGVKPITTDEFVHLDEWLNTMERNTEPVFEEVSKKVAEMSADFRREVAKQYKAQFETVKKQVEGNQYAAELKSRADLYASSLEQLKEGAVEDLEAKPPVYGTFEAIEKLVERASAHWETKRFEKYLKSSREWIPNEGELESEIRRNITEHLYAGKSLKLLVEKYFGKASNIAAKQYGGEKLSEYFSGEMTEAGALAKTFKNQLRVSIKQRSNAVRQQIAEEQFSQEFASFLDDSFPEESVILWYYKKGKSRVGDFTDLSRSLGMDVDHSHLLEETRRMAVQKTNALLEPAIRSMRAQLELVGNLEKKNIEQLRKDVSDHLPVADILKKWELEWQELWNEKHTNYSQQWKPKFQSVDEELNKVVRQLYEGMQKVVVQAPSNKDSSIDELGGDEESSTSDAIPTENEQPESKQEEDKPEQTAQGGAEEKAGGVTEELETYLGLADGVFAFSDAPNGRCRMLFGSPNGAGAFSLEFDPQNIEGAAQVISEALKKPLGLVLDENVQSGGSGIFNLFGQDSQESELKMLFRVSSSAVRHQMSILVRQQVEEAISSWAKKRGEVAPGLLWQDDVEL
;
A
#
# COMPACT_ATOMS: atom_id res chain seq x y z
N MET A 1 32.71 -84.94 -76.85
CA MET A 1 31.53 -85.68 -77.35
C MET A 1 30.68 -84.68 -78.13
N ILE A 2 30.54 -84.76 -79.46
CA ILE A 2 29.78 -85.79 -80.23
C ILE A 2 28.29 -85.69 -79.82
N ARG A 3 27.28 -85.44 -80.66
CA ARG A 3 27.12 -85.45 -82.13
C ARG A 3 25.67 -84.95 -82.44
N ILE A 4 25.47 -84.16 -83.50
CA ILE A 4 24.84 -84.50 -84.81
C ILE A 4 23.31 -84.28 -84.85
N THR A 5 22.77 -83.34 -85.64
CA THR A 5 22.52 -83.28 -87.12
C THR A 5 21.27 -84.05 -87.56
N LEU A 6 20.38 -83.40 -88.31
CA LEU A 6 19.84 -83.82 -89.63
C LEU A 6 18.87 -82.71 -90.13
N LEU A 7 19.17 -81.98 -91.23
CA LEU A 7 18.97 -82.29 -92.67
C LEU A 7 17.46 -82.43 -93.01
N TYR A 8 16.86 -81.67 -93.94
CA TYR A 8 17.06 -81.60 -95.41
C TYR A 8 16.64 -80.19 -95.93
N SER A 9 17.36 -79.48 -96.82
CA SER A 9 17.52 -79.65 -98.29
C SER A 9 16.19 -79.47 -99.06
N ILE A 10 16.01 -78.77 -100.19
CA ILE A 10 16.90 -78.17 -101.21
C ILE A 10 16.02 -77.37 -102.24
N LEU A 11 16.57 -76.28 -102.81
CA LEU A 11 16.32 -75.63 -104.13
C LEU A 11 14.89 -75.34 -104.65
N PHE A 12 14.59 -74.08 -104.98
CA PHE A 12 14.55 -73.62 -106.39
C PHE A 12 14.55 -72.08 -106.56
N PHE A 13 15.18 -71.69 -107.66
CA PHE A 13 15.47 -70.37 -108.25
C PHE A 13 14.31 -69.36 -108.40
N GLY A 14 14.68 -68.07 -108.43
CA GLY A 14 13.94 -66.96 -109.04
C GLY A 14 13.46 -65.94 -108.00
N VAL A 15 13.77 -64.65 -108.02
CA VAL A 15 14.22 -63.75 -109.08
C VAL A 15 14.98 -62.59 -108.41
N VAL A 16 16.18 -62.31 -108.91
CA VAL A 16 16.82 -61.00 -108.79
C VAL A 16 16.03 -60.04 -109.69
N SER A 17 15.29 -59.13 -109.06
CA SER A 17 14.79 -57.88 -109.63
C SER A 17 14.81 -56.87 -108.47
N GLY A 18 15.77 -55.95 -108.36
CA GLY A 18 16.08 -54.99 -109.40
C GLY A 18 15.02 -53.89 -109.44
N VAL A 19 14.91 -53.09 -108.37
CA VAL A 19 14.43 -51.71 -108.45
C VAL A 19 15.30 -50.86 -107.51
N LEU A 20 16.45 -50.46 -108.05
CA LEU A 20 16.97 -49.11 -107.79
C LEU A 20 15.82 -48.16 -108.16
N ALA A 21 15.14 -47.62 -107.15
CA ALA A 21 14.27 -46.46 -107.36
C ALA A 21 15.18 -45.33 -107.84
N GLN A 22 15.24 -45.14 -109.17
CA GLN A 22 15.61 -43.87 -109.74
C GLN A 22 14.63 -42.84 -109.18
N SER A 23 15.06 -42.11 -108.16
CA SER A 23 14.37 -40.91 -107.70
C SER A 23 14.19 -40.00 -108.91
N ASP A 24 12.95 -39.64 -109.25
CA ASP A 24 12.69 -38.58 -110.23
C ASP A 24 13.52 -37.35 -109.82
N PRO A 25 14.49 -36.91 -110.64
CA PRO A 25 15.39 -35.82 -110.26
C PRO A 25 14.63 -34.52 -109.99
N LYS A 26 13.42 -34.33 -110.56
CA LYS A 26 12.54 -33.19 -110.24
C LYS A 26 11.89 -33.32 -108.86
N ALA A 27 11.39 -34.50 -108.49
CA ALA A 27 10.85 -34.77 -107.15
C ALA A 27 11.95 -34.68 -106.07
N GLY A 28 13.16 -35.17 -106.37
CA GLY A 28 14.34 -35.02 -105.53
C GLY A 28 14.77 -33.55 -105.35
N ALA A 29 14.81 -32.77 -106.44
CA ALA A 29 15.10 -31.34 -106.38
C ALA A 29 14.05 -30.56 -105.58
N LYS A 30 12.75 -30.86 -105.75
CA LYS A 30 11.66 -30.23 -104.99
C LYS A 30 11.73 -30.58 -103.50
N LYS A 31 12.00 -31.85 -103.14
CA LYS A 31 12.27 -32.24 -101.74
C LYS A 31 13.41 -31.43 -101.13
N VAL A 32 14.53 -31.29 -101.86
CA VAL A 32 15.71 -30.53 -101.37
C VAL A 32 15.40 -29.03 -101.19
N LEU A 33 14.60 -28.43 -102.07
CA LEU A 33 14.18 -27.03 -101.95
C LEU A 33 13.21 -26.81 -100.79
N THR A 34 12.18 -27.65 -100.65
CA THR A 34 11.23 -27.60 -99.52
C THR A 34 11.94 -27.80 -98.19
N LEU A 35 12.86 -28.77 -98.12
CA LEU A 35 13.66 -29.03 -96.93
C LEU A 35 14.63 -27.88 -96.61
N ARG A 36 15.18 -27.18 -97.61
CA ARG A 36 15.98 -25.96 -97.41
C ARG A 36 15.13 -24.80 -96.87
N ALA A 37 13.93 -24.59 -97.40
CA ALA A 37 13.02 -23.54 -96.93
C ALA A 37 12.53 -23.82 -95.50
N ALA A 38 12.17 -25.08 -95.20
CA ALA A 38 11.80 -25.52 -93.87
C ALA A 38 12.97 -25.39 -92.88
N ALA A 39 14.18 -25.75 -93.29
CA ALA A 39 15.39 -25.61 -92.47
C ALA A 39 15.72 -24.13 -92.17
N GLU A 40 15.55 -23.22 -93.13
CA GLU A 40 15.73 -21.78 -92.90
C GLU A 40 14.65 -21.21 -91.97
N LYS A 41 13.40 -21.68 -92.04
CA LYS A 41 12.36 -21.32 -91.05
C LYS A 41 12.72 -21.76 -89.64
N VAL A 42 13.13 -23.02 -89.43
CA VAL A 42 13.59 -23.52 -88.12
C VAL A 42 14.79 -22.72 -87.61
N LYS A 43 15.75 -22.42 -88.49
CA LYS A 43 16.94 -21.62 -88.17
C LYS A 43 16.58 -20.18 -87.80
N LEU A 44 15.56 -19.60 -88.41
CA LEU A 44 15.06 -18.26 -88.07
C LEU A 44 14.37 -18.25 -86.70
N HIS A 45 13.55 -19.26 -86.39
CA HIS A 45 12.98 -19.45 -85.06
C HIS A 45 14.05 -19.68 -83.98
N LEU A 46 15.12 -20.43 -84.28
CA LEU A 46 16.23 -20.66 -83.36
C LEU A 46 17.12 -19.41 -83.16
N LYS A 47 17.27 -18.59 -84.20
CA LYS A 47 18.00 -17.31 -84.15
C LYS A 47 17.20 -16.17 -83.53
N SER A 48 15.89 -16.32 -83.39
CA SER A 48 15.03 -15.42 -82.62
C SER A 48 15.38 -15.56 -81.13
N VAL A 49 16.41 -14.83 -80.71
CA VAL A 49 16.80 -14.61 -79.30
C VAL A 49 16.50 -13.16 -78.91
N ALA A 50 15.62 -12.50 -79.68
CA ALA A 50 15.26 -11.12 -79.45
C ALA A 50 14.57 -10.98 -78.10
N ASP A 51 14.79 -9.81 -77.50
CA ASP A 51 13.99 -9.29 -76.40
C ASP A 51 12.50 -9.50 -76.73
N ALA A 52 11.76 -10.13 -75.82
CA ALA A 52 10.33 -10.31 -75.99
C ALA A 52 9.71 -8.91 -76.14
N ASN A 53 8.86 -8.72 -77.16
CA ASN A 53 8.10 -7.49 -77.22
C ASN A 53 7.13 -7.42 -76.02
N ASP A 54 6.64 -6.23 -75.70
CA ASP A 54 5.84 -6.02 -74.48
C ASP A 54 4.58 -6.91 -74.42
N SER A 55 4.01 -7.26 -75.57
CA SER A 55 2.88 -8.19 -75.68
C SER A 55 3.27 -9.61 -75.27
N GLN A 56 4.37 -10.13 -75.82
CA GLN A 56 4.89 -11.46 -75.50
C GLN A 56 5.36 -11.55 -74.05
N ALA A 57 6.05 -10.51 -73.55
CA ALA A 57 6.43 -10.42 -72.15
C ALA A 57 5.21 -10.42 -71.23
N GLY A 58 4.13 -9.72 -71.62
CA GLY A 58 2.85 -9.72 -70.91
C GLY A 58 2.18 -11.10 -70.84
N GLU A 59 2.07 -11.79 -71.97
CA GLU A 59 1.51 -13.15 -72.03
C GLU A 59 2.33 -14.14 -71.20
N LEU A 60 3.67 -14.07 -71.31
CA LEU A 60 4.58 -14.89 -70.51
C LEU A 60 4.44 -14.61 -69.01
N SER A 61 4.22 -13.35 -68.63
CA SER A 61 4.01 -12.97 -67.23
C SER A 61 2.74 -13.59 -66.66
N ILE A 62 1.65 -13.64 -67.45
CA ILE A 62 0.38 -14.26 -67.05
C ILE A 62 0.50 -15.78 -66.93
N LEU A 63 1.24 -16.43 -67.84
CA LEU A 63 1.44 -17.88 -67.76
C LEU A 63 2.36 -18.25 -66.59
N LEU A 64 3.43 -17.48 -66.38
CA LEU A 64 4.34 -17.70 -65.25
C LEU A 64 3.64 -17.41 -63.92
N SER A 65 2.76 -16.41 -63.83
CA SER A 65 2.02 -16.13 -62.58
C SER A 65 1.12 -17.31 -62.17
N LYS A 66 0.50 -18.00 -63.14
CA LYS A 66 -0.27 -19.23 -62.87
C LYS A 66 0.61 -20.36 -62.33
N GLU A 67 1.78 -20.56 -62.93
CA GLU A 67 2.75 -21.55 -62.43
C GLU A 67 3.23 -21.19 -61.00
N MET A 68 3.51 -19.92 -60.74
CA MET A 68 3.91 -19.45 -59.42
C MET A 68 2.83 -19.76 -58.37
N LEU A 69 1.55 -19.61 -58.72
CA LEU A 69 0.42 -19.95 -57.85
C LEU A 69 0.26 -21.47 -57.64
N GLU A 70 0.62 -22.30 -58.62
CA GLU A 70 0.61 -23.77 -58.47
C GLU A 70 1.78 -24.29 -57.64
N ARG A 71 2.90 -23.54 -57.58
CA ARG A 71 4.16 -23.95 -56.94
C ARG A 71 4.72 -22.90 -55.98
N VAL A 72 3.86 -22.32 -55.14
CA VAL A 72 4.21 -21.17 -54.30
C VAL A 72 5.49 -21.36 -53.48
N GLU A 73 5.74 -22.56 -52.93
CA GLU A 73 6.97 -22.84 -52.17
C GLU A 73 8.27 -22.62 -52.98
N GLN A 74 8.28 -22.93 -54.28
CA GLN A 74 9.44 -22.71 -55.14
C GLN A 74 9.70 -21.21 -55.38
N PHE A 75 8.67 -20.39 -55.23
CA PHE A 75 8.70 -18.96 -55.48
C PHE A 75 8.51 -18.16 -54.18
N LYS A 76 8.64 -18.76 -53.00
CA LYS A 76 8.23 -18.12 -51.74
C LYS A 76 8.86 -16.74 -51.52
N THR A 77 10.16 -16.63 -51.75
CA THR A 77 10.92 -15.38 -51.65
C THR A 77 11.15 -14.79 -53.03
N LEU A 78 11.21 -13.45 -53.11
CA LEU A 78 11.41 -12.73 -54.36
C LEU A 78 12.68 -13.21 -55.09
N LYS A 79 13.81 -13.28 -54.38
CA LYS A 79 15.10 -13.73 -54.94
C LYS A 79 15.17 -15.23 -55.19
N GLY A 80 14.61 -16.04 -54.30
CA GLY A 80 14.65 -17.50 -54.41
C GLY A 80 13.86 -18.03 -55.62
N GLY A 81 12.82 -17.31 -56.04
CA GLY A 81 12.00 -17.69 -57.20
C GLY A 81 12.56 -17.28 -58.56
N GLU A 82 13.60 -16.43 -58.63
CA GLU A 82 14.17 -15.97 -59.91
C GLU A 82 14.80 -17.13 -60.71
N GLU A 83 15.51 -18.04 -60.05
CA GLU A 83 16.12 -19.20 -60.71
C GLU A 83 15.05 -20.21 -61.21
N PRO A 84 14.06 -20.64 -60.40
CA PRO A 84 12.91 -21.40 -60.88
C PRO A 84 12.15 -20.71 -62.03
N GLY A 85 11.97 -19.39 -61.95
CA GLY A 85 11.33 -18.61 -63.01
C GLY A 85 12.13 -18.62 -64.30
N GLY A 86 13.45 -18.44 -64.22
CA GLY A 86 14.36 -18.56 -65.36
C GLY A 86 14.32 -19.95 -66.00
N LYS A 87 14.36 -21.01 -65.19
CA LYS A 87 14.24 -22.40 -65.66
C LYS A 87 12.89 -22.65 -66.32
N TRP A 88 11.80 -22.10 -65.80
CA TRP A 88 10.48 -22.24 -66.41
C TRP A 88 10.40 -21.53 -67.77
N ILE A 89 10.92 -20.29 -67.87
CA ILE A 89 10.98 -19.55 -69.14
C ILE A 89 11.84 -20.30 -70.17
N GLU A 90 12.97 -20.88 -69.75
CA GLU A 90 13.81 -21.73 -70.59
C GLU A 90 13.04 -22.94 -71.12
N GLN A 91 12.36 -23.68 -70.24
CA GLN A 91 11.56 -24.85 -70.65
C GLN A 91 10.38 -24.47 -71.56
N TRP A 92 9.71 -23.37 -71.28
CA TRP A 92 8.64 -22.83 -72.13
C TRP A 92 9.19 -22.52 -73.52
N ARG A 93 10.35 -21.84 -73.60
CA ARG A 93 10.98 -21.49 -74.88
C ARG A 93 11.42 -22.73 -75.65
N LEU A 94 11.94 -23.74 -74.96
CA LEU A 94 12.29 -25.03 -75.58
C LEU A 94 11.07 -25.70 -76.21
N LYS A 95 9.93 -25.76 -75.49
CA LYS A 95 8.68 -26.31 -76.01
C LYS A 95 8.16 -25.52 -77.21
N GLU A 96 8.27 -24.19 -77.20
CA GLU A 96 7.84 -23.37 -78.32
C GLU A 96 8.73 -23.56 -79.56
N LEU A 97 10.05 -23.74 -79.35
CA LEU A 97 10.97 -24.13 -80.42
C LEU A 97 10.60 -25.50 -81.00
N GLU A 98 10.31 -26.49 -80.16
CA GLU A 98 9.88 -27.83 -80.62
C GLU A 98 8.55 -27.78 -81.38
N LYS A 99 7.59 -26.98 -80.90
CA LYS A 99 6.32 -26.75 -81.59
C LYS A 99 6.54 -26.10 -82.95
N SER A 100 7.40 -25.10 -83.05
CA SER A 100 7.74 -24.45 -84.33
C SER A 100 8.40 -25.43 -85.30
N VAL A 101 9.24 -26.35 -84.82
CA VAL A 101 9.84 -27.42 -85.62
C VAL A 101 8.77 -28.38 -86.13
N ASN A 102 7.85 -28.82 -85.27
CA ASN A 102 6.80 -29.75 -85.66
C ASN A 102 5.82 -29.10 -86.66
N GLN A 103 5.43 -27.85 -86.46
CA GLN A 103 4.61 -27.10 -87.43
C GLN A 103 5.34 -26.92 -88.76
N THR A 104 6.64 -26.61 -88.72
CA THR A 104 7.45 -26.48 -89.93
C THR A 104 7.64 -27.82 -90.64
N LEU A 105 7.69 -28.93 -89.90
CA LEU A 105 7.76 -30.28 -90.44
C LEU A 105 6.46 -30.68 -91.12
N GLU A 106 5.29 -30.45 -90.51
CA GLU A 106 4.00 -30.73 -91.13
C GLU A 106 3.81 -29.88 -92.40
N TRP A 107 4.13 -28.59 -92.33
CA TRP A 107 4.18 -27.73 -93.52
C TRP A 107 5.12 -28.28 -94.60
N ALA A 108 6.31 -28.79 -94.23
CA ALA A 108 7.25 -29.36 -95.19
C ALA A 108 6.74 -30.66 -95.83
N LYS A 109 6.03 -31.51 -95.07
CA LYS A 109 5.40 -32.74 -95.57
C LYS A 109 4.31 -32.43 -96.59
N GLU A 110 3.50 -31.41 -96.36
CA GLU A 110 2.45 -30.97 -97.31
C GLU A 110 3.02 -30.43 -98.63
N GLN A 111 4.21 -29.83 -98.60
CA GLN A 111 4.81 -29.15 -99.75
C GLN A 111 5.77 -30.03 -100.57
N SER A 112 6.14 -31.22 -100.08
CA SER A 112 7.11 -32.11 -100.70
C SER A 112 6.45 -33.34 -101.34
N PRO A 113 6.79 -33.72 -102.58
CA PRO A 113 6.29 -34.94 -103.23
C PRO A 113 6.91 -36.24 -102.68
N LEU A 114 7.88 -36.12 -101.76
CA LEU A 114 8.58 -37.24 -101.11
C LEU A 114 8.57 -37.04 -99.59
N PRO A 115 8.57 -38.13 -98.78
CA PRO A 115 8.57 -38.05 -97.32
C PRO A 115 9.74 -37.22 -96.78
N ILE A 116 9.46 -36.30 -95.85
CA ILE A 116 10.46 -35.53 -95.11
C ILE A 116 10.42 -35.98 -93.65
N GLU A 117 11.56 -36.45 -93.16
CA GLU A 117 11.72 -36.88 -91.78
C GLU A 117 12.24 -35.75 -90.89
N ARG A 118 11.84 -35.76 -89.61
CA ARG A 118 12.29 -34.76 -88.62
C ARG A 118 13.81 -34.68 -88.53
N ALA A 119 14.49 -35.82 -88.59
CA ALA A 119 15.95 -35.89 -88.53
C ALA A 119 16.61 -35.23 -89.75
N GLU A 120 16.00 -35.32 -90.94
CA GLU A 120 16.52 -34.68 -92.15
C GLU A 120 16.39 -33.14 -92.07
N LEU A 121 15.23 -32.66 -91.59
CA LEU A 121 14.98 -31.24 -91.36
C LEU A 121 15.97 -30.64 -90.34
N LEU A 122 16.14 -31.30 -89.20
CA LEU A 122 17.03 -30.82 -88.13
C LEU A 122 18.51 -30.84 -88.54
N LYS A 123 18.99 -31.91 -89.20
CA LYS A 123 20.38 -32.00 -89.72
C LYS A 123 20.70 -30.89 -90.70
N ARG A 124 19.69 -30.38 -91.44
CA ARG A 124 19.85 -29.30 -92.41
C ARG A 124 19.74 -27.92 -91.77
N ALA A 125 18.90 -27.78 -90.75
CA ALA A 125 18.70 -26.52 -90.04
C ALA A 125 19.89 -26.17 -89.14
N VAL A 126 20.45 -27.15 -88.42
CA VAL A 126 21.38 -26.94 -87.30
C VAL A 126 22.38 -28.09 -87.18
N LYS A 127 23.62 -27.79 -86.73
CA LYS A 127 24.67 -28.82 -86.56
C LYS A 127 24.35 -29.77 -85.41
N ASN A 128 23.87 -29.26 -84.28
CA ASN A 128 23.44 -30.07 -83.15
C ASN A 128 22.23 -29.46 -82.44
N TRP A 129 21.02 -29.85 -82.86
CA TRP A 129 19.76 -29.38 -82.25
C TRP A 129 19.69 -29.64 -80.74
N ALA A 130 20.12 -30.83 -80.30
CA ALA A 130 20.05 -31.24 -78.89
C ALA A 130 20.92 -30.36 -77.97
N LYS A 131 21.93 -29.67 -78.52
CA LYS A 131 22.78 -28.72 -77.78
C LYS A 131 22.37 -27.27 -78.01
N GLU A 132 22.09 -26.88 -79.25
CA GLU A 132 21.86 -25.49 -79.62
C GLU A 132 20.47 -24.98 -79.19
N ALA A 133 19.43 -25.81 -79.20
CA ALA A 133 18.09 -25.40 -78.76
C ALA A 133 18.01 -25.09 -77.25
N PRO A 134 18.53 -25.93 -76.34
CA PRO A 134 18.60 -25.58 -74.92
C PRO A 134 19.45 -24.34 -74.64
N GLN A 135 20.60 -24.19 -75.32
CA GLN A 135 21.45 -23.00 -75.16
C GLN A 135 20.71 -21.71 -75.53
N LYS A 136 19.96 -21.72 -76.63
CA LYS A 136 19.17 -20.56 -77.09
C LYS A 136 17.96 -20.28 -76.20
N ALA A 137 17.33 -21.33 -75.67
CA ALA A 137 16.26 -21.20 -74.69
C ALA A 137 16.76 -20.57 -73.38
N SER A 138 17.95 -20.97 -72.90
CA SER A 138 18.58 -20.41 -71.70
C SER A 138 19.01 -18.95 -71.90
N GLU A 139 19.56 -18.62 -73.07
CA GLU A 139 19.90 -17.24 -73.44
C GLU A 139 18.66 -16.35 -73.48
N TYR A 140 17.55 -16.85 -74.05
CA TYR A 140 16.26 -16.16 -74.06
C TYR A 140 15.72 -15.92 -72.64
N ALA A 141 15.77 -16.93 -71.77
CA ALA A 141 15.35 -16.79 -70.38
C ALA A 141 16.16 -15.72 -69.64
N ARG A 142 17.49 -15.72 -69.79
CA ARG A 142 18.37 -14.74 -69.15
C ARG A 142 18.06 -13.29 -69.56
N ILE A 143 17.74 -13.05 -70.84
CA ILE A 143 17.43 -11.71 -71.35
C ILE A 143 16.08 -11.22 -70.83
N ASN A 144 15.08 -12.12 -70.78
CA ASN A 144 13.69 -11.74 -70.52
C ASN A 144 13.26 -11.89 -69.06
N LEU A 145 14.06 -12.56 -68.21
CA LEU A 145 13.72 -12.85 -66.82
C LEU A 145 13.28 -11.60 -66.06
N GLY A 146 14.08 -10.52 -66.09
CA GLY A 146 13.76 -9.30 -65.33
C GLY A 146 12.43 -8.65 -65.76
N LYS A 147 12.10 -8.70 -67.06
CA LYS A 147 10.85 -8.11 -67.59
C LYS A 147 9.62 -8.96 -67.27
N VAL A 148 9.77 -10.28 -67.32
CA VAL A 148 8.65 -11.22 -67.15
C VAL A 148 8.41 -11.53 -65.67
N TYR A 149 9.46 -11.74 -64.90
CA TYR A 149 9.37 -12.25 -63.53
C TYR A 149 8.72 -11.25 -62.56
N ALA A 150 9.12 -9.98 -62.59
CA ALA A 150 8.56 -8.97 -61.69
C ALA A 150 7.04 -8.78 -61.90
N LYS A 151 6.61 -8.74 -63.17
CA LYS A 151 5.19 -8.62 -63.52
C LYS A 151 4.40 -9.90 -63.22
N ALA A 152 5.00 -11.08 -63.46
CA ALA A 152 4.39 -12.35 -63.06
C ALA A 152 4.20 -12.42 -61.54
N ARG A 153 5.20 -11.95 -60.78
CA ARG A 153 5.17 -11.90 -59.32
C ARG A 153 4.08 -11.00 -58.78
N GLU A 154 3.94 -9.80 -59.33
CA GLU A 154 2.87 -8.86 -59.00
C GLU A 154 1.49 -9.49 -59.22
N LEU A 155 1.24 -10.03 -60.43
CA LEU A 155 -0.02 -10.70 -60.78
C LEU A 155 -0.33 -11.90 -59.88
N ALA A 156 0.68 -12.72 -59.56
CA ALA A 156 0.52 -13.87 -58.67
C ALA A 156 0.21 -13.42 -57.23
N THR A 157 0.86 -12.35 -56.77
CA THR A 157 0.65 -11.76 -55.43
C THR A 157 -0.76 -11.20 -55.29
N GLU A 158 -1.23 -10.43 -56.26
CA GLU A 158 -2.59 -9.86 -56.27
C GLU A 158 -3.67 -10.94 -56.27
N GLU A 159 -3.52 -11.96 -57.13
CA GLU A 159 -4.45 -13.08 -57.22
C GLU A 159 -4.44 -13.93 -55.93
N GLN A 160 -3.27 -14.14 -55.31
CA GLN A 160 -3.20 -14.85 -54.03
C GLN A 160 -3.88 -14.05 -52.90
N ILE A 161 -3.69 -12.72 -52.83
CA ILE A 161 -4.39 -11.86 -51.87
C ILE A 161 -5.90 -11.92 -52.07
N LYS A 162 -6.36 -11.89 -53.33
CA LYS A 162 -7.78 -12.02 -53.67
C LYS A 162 -8.35 -13.34 -53.18
N ARG A 163 -7.69 -14.46 -53.48
CA ARG A 163 -8.10 -15.81 -53.00
C ARG A 163 -8.12 -15.90 -51.48
N LEU A 164 -7.12 -15.33 -50.80
CA LEU A 164 -7.07 -15.30 -49.34
C LEU A 164 -8.24 -14.53 -48.72
N ARG A 165 -8.66 -13.42 -49.33
CA ARG A 165 -9.85 -12.67 -48.88
C ARG A 165 -11.15 -13.41 -49.15
N GLU A 166 -11.29 -14.04 -50.31
CA GLU A 166 -12.48 -14.79 -50.69
C GLU A 166 -12.66 -16.04 -49.80
N ASN A 167 -11.56 -16.73 -49.51
CA ASN A 167 -11.51 -17.97 -48.72
C ASN A 167 -11.18 -17.76 -47.24
N GLN A 168 -11.19 -16.51 -46.75
CA GLN A 168 -10.89 -16.22 -45.35
C GLN A 168 -11.90 -16.94 -44.45
N THR A 169 -11.40 -17.84 -43.60
CA THR A 169 -12.18 -18.50 -42.57
C THR A 169 -12.15 -17.66 -41.29
N TYR A 170 -13.34 -17.30 -40.83
CA TYR A 170 -13.50 -16.59 -39.56
C TYR A 170 -13.84 -17.58 -38.44
N PRO A 171 -13.42 -17.31 -37.19
CA PRO A 171 -13.75 -18.17 -36.06
C PRO A 171 -15.25 -18.29 -35.87
N SER A 172 -15.67 -19.46 -35.35
CA SER A 172 -17.06 -19.66 -34.96
C SER A 172 -17.42 -18.79 -33.75
N TRP A 173 -18.71 -18.49 -33.60
CA TRP A 173 -19.20 -17.71 -32.46
C TRP A 173 -18.79 -18.30 -31.09
N PRO A 174 -18.97 -19.61 -30.83
CA PRO A 174 -18.60 -20.19 -29.54
C PRO A 174 -17.11 -20.07 -29.21
N GLU A 175 -16.23 -20.22 -30.20
CA GLU A 175 -14.79 -20.12 -30.02
C GLU A 175 -14.37 -18.69 -29.68
N LEU A 176 -14.84 -17.71 -30.45
CA LEU A 176 -14.53 -16.31 -30.20
C LEU A 176 -15.09 -15.87 -28.85
N ASN A 177 -16.35 -16.20 -28.54
CA ASN A 177 -17.00 -15.83 -27.31
C ASN A 177 -16.25 -16.41 -26.08
N SER A 178 -15.81 -17.67 -26.13
CA SER A 178 -14.99 -18.27 -25.06
C SER A 178 -13.70 -17.49 -24.80
N ARG A 179 -13.04 -16.99 -25.86
CA ARG A 179 -11.80 -16.21 -25.75
C ARG A 179 -12.06 -14.82 -25.16
N VAL A 180 -13.08 -14.13 -25.64
CA VAL A 180 -13.47 -12.80 -25.13
C VAL A 180 -13.91 -12.90 -23.66
N SER A 181 -14.67 -13.93 -23.29
CA SER A 181 -15.04 -14.24 -21.91
C SER A 181 -13.82 -14.43 -21.01
N LYS A 182 -12.77 -15.12 -21.47
CA LYS A 182 -11.52 -15.27 -20.71
C LYS A 182 -10.81 -13.94 -20.48
N ILE A 183 -10.77 -13.06 -21.48
CA ILE A 183 -10.21 -11.69 -21.30
C ILE A 183 -10.96 -10.97 -20.19
N PHE A 184 -12.30 -11.04 -20.19
CA PHE A 184 -13.12 -10.43 -19.15
C PHE A 184 -12.88 -11.03 -17.76
N GLU A 185 -12.80 -12.35 -17.64
CA GLU A 185 -12.57 -13.04 -16.38
C GLU A 185 -11.21 -12.69 -15.76
N ASN A 186 -10.18 -12.57 -16.60
CA ASN A 186 -8.83 -12.18 -16.16
C ASN A 186 -8.76 -10.76 -15.56
N LYS A 187 -9.72 -9.87 -15.88
CA LYS A 187 -9.80 -8.52 -15.27
C LYS A 187 -10.29 -8.53 -13.81
N GLY A 188 -10.74 -9.66 -13.29
CA GLY A 188 -11.20 -9.78 -11.91
C GLY A 188 -12.64 -9.28 -11.68
N LYS A 189 -13.03 -9.07 -10.40
CA LYS A 189 -14.43 -8.88 -9.96
C LYS A 189 -14.95 -7.43 -10.04
N GLY A 190 -14.74 -6.76 -11.18
CA GLY A 190 -15.18 -5.37 -11.41
C GLY A 190 -16.35 -5.21 -12.39
N VAL A 191 -16.88 -3.98 -12.44
CA VAL A 191 -17.88 -3.50 -13.44
C VAL A 191 -17.23 -2.72 -14.59
N LYS A 192 -15.93 -2.94 -14.83
CA LYS A 192 -15.20 -2.29 -15.93
C LYS A 192 -15.28 -3.14 -17.20
N PRO A 193 -15.63 -2.57 -18.36
CA PRO A 193 -15.65 -3.29 -19.63
C PRO A 193 -14.23 -3.66 -20.09
N ILE A 194 -14.11 -4.57 -21.07
CA ILE A 194 -12.86 -4.83 -21.79
C ILE A 194 -12.51 -3.57 -22.60
N THR A 195 -11.25 -3.12 -22.55
CA THR A 195 -10.76 -2.01 -23.37
C THR A 195 -10.31 -2.52 -24.74
N THR A 196 -10.31 -1.65 -25.74
CA THR A 196 -9.88 -2.02 -27.11
C THR A 196 -8.47 -2.61 -27.14
N ASP A 197 -7.56 -2.12 -26.28
CA ASP A 197 -6.17 -2.59 -26.22
C ASP A 197 -6.04 -4.02 -25.69
N GLU A 198 -6.95 -4.46 -24.82
CA GLU A 198 -6.91 -5.81 -24.23
C GLU A 198 -7.28 -6.91 -25.23
N PHE A 199 -7.87 -6.55 -26.38
CA PHE A 199 -8.08 -7.50 -27.47
C PHE A 199 -6.76 -7.97 -28.11
N VAL A 200 -5.61 -7.34 -27.80
CA VAL A 200 -4.28 -7.86 -28.15
C VAL A 200 -4.03 -9.28 -27.63
N HIS A 201 -4.72 -9.69 -26.55
CA HIS A 201 -4.66 -11.07 -26.05
C HIS A 201 -5.26 -12.11 -26.99
N LEU A 202 -5.95 -11.68 -28.05
CA LEU A 202 -6.40 -12.56 -29.13
C LEU A 202 -5.31 -12.80 -30.19
N ASP A 203 -4.25 -11.98 -30.25
CA ASP A 203 -3.27 -12.00 -31.35
C ASP A 203 -2.62 -13.36 -31.51
N GLU A 204 -2.13 -13.96 -30.42
CA GLU A 204 -1.47 -15.26 -30.47
C GLU A 204 -2.39 -16.32 -31.07
N TRP A 205 -3.66 -16.32 -30.66
CA TRP A 205 -4.66 -17.27 -31.16
C TRP A 205 -5.07 -16.97 -32.62
N LEU A 206 -5.31 -15.71 -32.98
CA LEU A 206 -5.63 -15.33 -34.36
C LEU A 206 -4.49 -15.69 -35.32
N ASN A 207 -3.24 -15.44 -34.91
CA ASN A 207 -2.05 -15.83 -35.66
C ASN A 207 -1.94 -17.36 -35.84
N THR A 208 -2.45 -18.19 -34.91
CA THR A 208 -2.48 -19.65 -35.11
C THR A 208 -3.51 -20.09 -36.15
N MET A 209 -4.61 -19.36 -36.29
CA MET A 209 -5.61 -19.65 -37.33
C MET A 209 -5.11 -19.28 -38.73
N GLU A 210 -4.27 -18.25 -38.81
CA GLU A 210 -3.64 -17.84 -40.07
C GLU A 210 -2.52 -18.77 -40.52
N ARG A 211 -1.83 -19.47 -39.61
CA ARG A 211 -0.75 -20.42 -39.95
C ARG A 211 -1.21 -21.68 -40.69
N ASN A 212 -2.52 -21.91 -40.78
CA ASN A 212 -3.10 -22.97 -41.60
C ASN A 212 -3.34 -22.54 -43.06
N THR A 213 -2.94 -21.33 -43.44
CA THR A 213 -2.97 -20.90 -44.84
C THR A 213 -1.85 -21.58 -45.63
N GLU A 214 -2.17 -22.01 -46.85
CA GLU A 214 -1.23 -22.56 -47.83
C GLU A 214 0.03 -21.68 -47.95
N PRO A 215 1.15 -22.21 -48.48
CA PRO A 215 2.34 -21.42 -48.74
C PRO A 215 2.01 -20.08 -49.42
N VAL A 216 2.43 -18.97 -48.81
CA VAL A 216 2.22 -17.62 -49.33
C VAL A 216 3.53 -16.99 -49.77
N PHE A 217 3.45 -16.10 -50.75
CA PHE A 217 4.56 -15.23 -51.10
C PHE A 217 4.94 -14.31 -49.92
N GLU A 218 6.22 -13.96 -49.83
CA GLU A 218 6.75 -13.08 -48.77
C GLU A 218 5.95 -11.76 -48.64
N GLU A 219 5.54 -11.18 -49.76
CA GLU A 219 4.75 -9.94 -49.84
C GLU A 219 3.34 -10.14 -49.28
N VAL A 220 2.77 -11.33 -49.49
CA VAL A 220 1.44 -11.72 -49.00
C VAL A 220 1.47 -12.03 -47.51
N SER A 221 2.59 -12.54 -46.97
CA SER A 221 2.72 -12.85 -45.53
C SER A 221 2.44 -11.64 -44.63
N LYS A 222 2.89 -10.45 -45.02
CA LYS A 222 2.58 -9.19 -44.32
C LYS A 222 1.10 -8.87 -44.38
N LYS A 223 0.46 -9.15 -45.52
CA LYS A 223 -0.96 -8.88 -45.71
C LYS A 223 -1.85 -9.81 -44.89
N VAL A 224 -1.42 -11.06 -44.69
CA VAL A 224 -2.08 -12.01 -43.78
C VAL A 224 -2.08 -11.45 -42.35
N ALA A 225 -0.93 -11.03 -41.81
CA ALA A 225 -0.86 -10.44 -40.47
C ALA A 225 -1.73 -9.16 -40.31
N GLU A 226 -1.83 -8.33 -41.35
CA GLU A 226 -2.74 -7.18 -41.37
C GLU A 226 -4.22 -7.60 -41.28
N MET A 227 -4.61 -8.71 -41.94
CA MET A 227 -5.98 -9.22 -41.91
C MET A 227 -6.39 -9.71 -40.50
N SER A 228 -5.49 -10.38 -39.77
CA SER A 228 -5.65 -10.69 -38.34
C SER A 228 -5.93 -9.43 -37.50
N ALA A 229 -5.10 -8.41 -37.70
CA ALA A 229 -5.18 -7.16 -36.95
C ALA A 229 -6.46 -6.37 -37.29
N ASP A 230 -6.91 -6.42 -38.53
CA ASP A 230 -8.19 -5.86 -38.98
C ASP A 230 -9.37 -6.61 -38.34
N PHE A 231 -9.35 -7.95 -38.34
CA PHE A 231 -10.39 -8.77 -37.71
C PHE A 231 -10.49 -8.49 -36.20
N ARG A 232 -9.36 -8.47 -35.48
CA ARG A 232 -9.31 -8.11 -34.06
C ARG A 232 -9.94 -6.74 -33.78
N ARG A 233 -9.62 -5.74 -34.62
CA ARG A 233 -10.18 -4.39 -34.50
C ARG A 233 -11.69 -4.40 -34.69
N GLU A 234 -12.20 -5.21 -35.62
CA GLU A 234 -13.64 -5.34 -35.82
C GLU A 234 -14.32 -6.04 -34.63
N VAL A 235 -13.74 -7.11 -34.07
CA VAL A 235 -14.25 -7.76 -32.85
C VAL A 235 -14.31 -6.76 -31.69
N ALA A 236 -13.24 -5.98 -31.48
CA ALA A 236 -13.19 -4.96 -30.42
C ALA A 236 -14.25 -3.87 -30.64
N LYS A 237 -14.50 -3.50 -31.90
CA LYS A 237 -15.54 -2.54 -32.29
C LYS A 237 -16.95 -3.07 -32.04
N GLN A 238 -17.22 -4.33 -32.39
CA GLN A 238 -18.50 -4.99 -32.09
C GLN A 238 -18.75 -5.06 -30.58
N TYR A 239 -17.77 -5.51 -29.78
CA TYR A 239 -17.88 -5.51 -28.32
C TYR A 239 -18.17 -4.11 -27.76
N LYS A 240 -17.44 -3.10 -28.23
CA LYS A 240 -17.63 -1.70 -27.80
C LYS A 240 -19.03 -1.19 -28.16
N ALA A 241 -19.54 -1.51 -29.35
CA ALA A 241 -20.88 -1.12 -29.76
C ALA A 241 -21.95 -1.73 -28.83
N GLN A 242 -21.82 -3.03 -28.51
CA GLN A 242 -22.70 -3.70 -27.55
C GLN A 242 -22.62 -3.06 -26.15
N PHE A 243 -21.43 -2.73 -25.68
CA PHE A 243 -21.25 -2.03 -24.40
C PHE A 243 -21.91 -0.64 -24.40
N GLU A 244 -21.76 0.15 -25.46
CA GLU A 244 -22.36 1.49 -25.54
C GLU A 244 -23.90 1.45 -25.46
N THR A 245 -24.54 0.38 -25.92
CA THR A 245 -25.99 0.15 -25.76
C THR A 245 -26.41 0.11 -24.28
N VAL A 246 -25.61 -0.54 -23.42
CA VAL A 246 -25.91 -0.71 -21.98
C VAL A 246 -25.12 0.21 -21.07
N LYS A 247 -24.27 1.08 -21.60
CA LYS A 247 -23.36 1.93 -20.83
C LYS A 247 -24.09 2.80 -19.81
N LYS A 248 -25.22 3.38 -20.20
CA LYS A 248 -26.06 4.21 -19.31
C LYS A 248 -26.53 3.45 -18.07
N GLN A 249 -26.82 2.16 -18.23
CA GLN A 249 -27.23 1.26 -17.16
C GLN A 249 -26.02 0.80 -16.34
N VAL A 250 -24.97 0.30 -17.00
CA VAL A 250 -23.78 -0.26 -16.37
C VAL A 250 -22.98 0.78 -15.58
N GLU A 251 -22.71 1.96 -16.17
CA GLU A 251 -21.90 3.00 -15.53
C GLU A 251 -22.75 4.08 -14.84
N GLY A 252 -23.94 4.38 -15.37
CA GLY A 252 -24.75 5.52 -14.95
C GLY A 252 -25.91 5.19 -14.01
N ASN A 253 -26.20 3.90 -13.73
CA ASN A 253 -27.38 3.46 -12.96
C ASN A 253 -28.71 4.00 -13.52
N GLN A 254 -28.79 4.27 -14.83
CA GLN A 254 -29.97 4.87 -15.47
C GLN A 254 -31.07 3.83 -15.74
N TYR A 255 -31.42 3.04 -14.72
CA TYR A 255 -32.60 2.19 -14.74
C TYR A 255 -33.82 2.93 -14.20
N ALA A 256 -35.01 2.54 -14.64
CA ALA A 256 -36.28 2.99 -14.06
C ALA A 256 -36.27 2.79 -12.53
N ALA A 257 -36.92 3.70 -11.80
CA ALA A 257 -36.91 3.70 -10.34
C ALA A 257 -37.63 2.48 -9.73
N GLU A 258 -38.58 1.91 -10.49
CA GLU A 258 -39.33 0.71 -10.12
C GLU A 258 -38.45 -0.55 -10.08
N LEU A 259 -37.37 -0.61 -10.89
CA LEU A 259 -36.48 -1.76 -10.96
C LEU A 259 -35.51 -1.74 -9.79
N LYS A 260 -35.64 -2.72 -8.89
CA LYS A 260 -34.86 -2.78 -7.64
C LYS A 260 -34.03 -4.04 -7.50
N SER A 261 -34.54 -5.19 -7.96
CA SER A 261 -33.84 -6.47 -7.83
C SER A 261 -32.74 -6.61 -8.88
N ARG A 262 -31.69 -7.35 -8.57
CA ARG A 262 -30.64 -7.72 -9.54
C ARG A 262 -31.24 -8.37 -10.78
N ALA A 263 -32.23 -9.24 -10.61
CA ALA A 263 -32.87 -9.95 -11.72
C ALA A 263 -33.60 -8.99 -12.68
N ASP A 264 -34.35 -8.02 -12.14
CA ASP A 264 -35.07 -7.03 -12.95
C ASP A 264 -34.10 -6.09 -13.68
N LEU A 265 -33.05 -5.63 -12.99
CA LEU A 265 -32.00 -4.79 -13.57
C LEU A 265 -31.25 -5.53 -14.69
N TYR A 266 -30.97 -6.82 -14.48
CA TYR A 266 -30.31 -7.68 -15.46
C TYR A 266 -31.21 -7.88 -16.69
N ALA A 267 -32.46 -8.26 -16.49
CA ALA A 267 -33.43 -8.49 -17.57
C ALA A 267 -33.63 -7.23 -18.44
N SER A 268 -33.78 -6.06 -17.81
CA SER A 268 -33.93 -4.78 -18.53
C SER A 268 -32.71 -4.43 -19.38
N SER A 269 -31.50 -4.80 -18.94
CA SER A 269 -30.27 -4.56 -19.71
C SER A 269 -30.12 -5.55 -20.86
N LEU A 270 -30.48 -6.82 -20.64
CA LEU A 270 -30.47 -7.85 -21.68
C LEU A 270 -31.48 -7.55 -22.79
N GLU A 271 -32.65 -7.01 -22.46
CA GLU A 271 -33.65 -6.60 -23.45
C GLU A 271 -33.08 -5.51 -24.38
N GLN A 272 -32.42 -4.49 -23.82
CA GLN A 272 -31.74 -3.45 -24.61
C GLN A 272 -30.63 -4.02 -25.51
N LEU A 273 -29.85 -5.00 -25.02
CA LEU A 273 -28.83 -5.66 -25.84
C LEU A 273 -29.45 -6.43 -27.00
N LYS A 274 -30.56 -7.13 -26.78
CA LYS A 274 -31.26 -7.89 -27.81
C LYS A 274 -31.88 -7.00 -28.88
N GLU A 275 -32.46 -5.86 -28.50
CA GLU A 275 -33.01 -4.89 -29.46
C GLU A 275 -31.94 -4.26 -30.34
N GLY A 276 -30.71 -4.10 -29.83
CA GLY A 276 -29.58 -3.53 -30.55
C GLY A 276 -28.73 -4.54 -31.34
N ALA A 277 -28.93 -5.85 -31.16
CA ALA A 277 -28.11 -6.88 -31.78
C ALA A 277 -28.66 -7.30 -33.15
N VAL A 278 -27.89 -7.06 -34.21
CA VAL A 278 -28.12 -7.63 -35.54
C VAL A 278 -27.03 -8.66 -35.78
N GLU A 279 -27.33 -9.92 -35.51
CA GLU A 279 -26.40 -11.02 -35.82
C GLU A 279 -26.44 -11.31 -37.33
N ASP A 280 -25.27 -11.32 -37.96
CA ASP A 280 -25.07 -11.68 -39.36
C ASP A 280 -23.75 -12.45 -39.50
N LEU A 281 -23.84 -13.77 -39.39
CA LEU A 281 -22.69 -14.67 -39.49
C LEU A 281 -22.22 -14.88 -40.95
N GLU A 282 -22.99 -14.43 -41.94
CA GLU A 282 -22.64 -14.54 -43.37
C GLU A 282 -21.81 -13.34 -43.86
N ALA A 283 -21.84 -12.22 -43.12
CA ALA A 283 -21.00 -11.05 -43.37
C ALA A 283 -19.49 -11.40 -43.33
N LYS A 284 -18.69 -10.62 -44.07
CA LYS A 284 -17.22 -10.74 -44.10
C LYS A 284 -16.59 -9.38 -43.76
N PRO A 285 -16.11 -9.16 -42.51
CA PRO A 285 -16.11 -10.09 -41.37
C PRO A 285 -17.51 -10.33 -40.76
N PRO A 286 -17.72 -11.47 -40.06
CA PRO A 286 -19.00 -11.79 -39.41
C PRO A 286 -19.38 -10.76 -38.35
N VAL A 287 -20.68 -10.49 -38.23
CA VAL A 287 -21.27 -9.73 -37.14
C VAL A 287 -21.82 -10.72 -36.12
N TYR A 288 -21.18 -10.78 -34.96
CA TYR A 288 -21.54 -11.74 -33.93
C TYR A 288 -22.62 -11.20 -33.00
N GLY A 289 -23.38 -12.11 -32.38
CA GLY A 289 -24.34 -11.82 -31.33
C GLY A 289 -23.71 -11.25 -30.04
N THR A 290 -24.52 -11.08 -29.00
CA THR A 290 -24.08 -10.48 -27.73
C THR A 290 -23.01 -11.31 -27.04
N PHE A 291 -21.82 -10.75 -26.82
CA PHE A 291 -20.74 -11.45 -26.11
C PHE A 291 -21.15 -11.77 -24.67
N GLU A 292 -20.88 -12.99 -24.21
CA GLU A 292 -21.09 -13.43 -22.82
C GLU A 292 -20.29 -12.54 -21.84
N ALA A 293 -19.15 -11.99 -22.26
CA ALA A 293 -18.42 -10.98 -21.51
C ALA A 293 -19.25 -9.72 -21.20
N ILE A 294 -20.12 -9.28 -22.13
CA ILE A 294 -21.07 -8.18 -21.90
C ILE A 294 -22.18 -8.62 -20.96
N GLU A 295 -22.74 -9.82 -21.14
CA GLU A 295 -23.79 -10.35 -20.25
C GLU A 295 -23.29 -10.45 -18.80
N LYS A 296 -22.10 -11.02 -18.58
CA LYS A 296 -21.44 -11.07 -17.26
C LYS A 296 -21.14 -9.67 -16.70
N LEU A 297 -20.77 -8.72 -17.55
CA LEU A 297 -20.56 -7.33 -17.13
C LEU A 297 -21.86 -6.72 -16.61
N VAL A 298 -22.94 -6.89 -17.37
CA VAL A 298 -24.29 -6.45 -16.99
C VAL A 298 -24.73 -7.11 -15.68
N GLU A 299 -24.55 -8.43 -15.55
CA GLU A 299 -24.89 -9.17 -14.32
C GLU A 299 -24.19 -8.59 -13.08
N ARG A 300 -22.88 -8.31 -13.19
CA ARG A 300 -22.10 -7.69 -12.11
C ARG A 300 -22.57 -6.27 -11.82
N ALA A 301 -22.89 -5.50 -12.86
CA ALA A 301 -23.41 -4.15 -12.71
C ALA A 301 -24.78 -4.16 -12.03
N SER A 302 -25.68 -5.07 -12.37
CA SER A 302 -26.98 -5.22 -11.74
C SER A 302 -26.87 -5.52 -10.24
N ALA A 303 -25.99 -6.45 -9.84
CA ALA A 303 -25.73 -6.74 -8.43
C ALA A 303 -25.11 -5.53 -7.68
N HIS A 304 -24.21 -4.81 -8.34
CA HIS A 304 -23.61 -3.59 -7.80
C HIS A 304 -24.67 -2.50 -7.56
N TRP A 305 -25.52 -2.26 -8.57
CA TRP A 305 -26.52 -1.20 -8.52
C TRP A 305 -27.68 -1.52 -7.59
N GLU A 306 -28.09 -2.77 -7.46
CA GLU A 306 -29.03 -3.21 -6.42
C GLU A 306 -28.50 -2.84 -5.03
N THR A 307 -27.26 -3.24 -4.73
CA THR A 307 -26.63 -2.94 -3.43
C THR A 307 -26.56 -1.42 -3.20
N LYS A 308 -26.19 -0.63 -4.23
CA LYS A 308 -26.08 0.83 -4.14
C LYS A 308 -27.43 1.53 -3.99
N ARG A 309 -28.47 1.08 -4.70
CA ARG A 309 -29.83 1.60 -4.58
C ARG A 309 -30.39 1.30 -3.20
N PHE A 310 -30.13 0.11 -2.67
CA PHE A 310 -30.52 -0.26 -1.32
C PHE A 310 -29.77 0.55 -0.24
N GLU A 311 -28.45 0.71 -0.38
CA GLU A 311 -27.64 1.55 0.51
C GLU A 311 -28.16 3.00 0.55
N LYS A 312 -28.52 3.56 -0.63
CA LYS A 312 -29.13 4.90 -0.73
C LYS A 312 -30.44 4.98 0.05
N TYR A 313 -31.32 3.99 -0.11
CA TYR A 313 -32.58 3.92 0.63
C TYR A 313 -32.34 3.89 2.15
N LEU A 314 -31.44 3.02 2.63
CA LEU A 314 -31.16 2.88 4.07
C LEU A 314 -30.63 4.17 4.69
N LYS A 315 -29.90 5.00 3.93
CA LYS A 315 -29.41 6.30 4.40
C LYS A 315 -30.50 7.38 4.40
N SER A 316 -31.46 7.30 3.47
CA SER A 316 -32.55 8.29 3.36
C SER A 316 -33.74 8.01 4.28
N SER A 317 -34.05 6.74 4.58
CA SER A 317 -35.14 6.36 5.46
C SER A 317 -34.63 6.04 6.86
N ARG A 318 -35.39 6.43 7.89
CA ARG A 318 -35.09 6.15 9.30
C ARG A 318 -36.14 5.28 9.99
N GLU A 319 -37.19 4.90 9.28
CA GLU A 319 -38.36 4.19 9.84
C GLU A 319 -38.05 2.74 10.21
N TRP A 320 -37.07 2.13 9.53
CA TRP A 320 -36.59 0.78 9.82
C TRP A 320 -35.66 0.71 11.05
N ILE A 321 -35.20 1.86 11.56
CA ILE A 321 -34.27 1.94 12.70
C ILE A 321 -35.09 1.95 14.00
N PRO A 322 -34.75 1.10 15.01
CA PRO A 322 -35.40 1.12 16.32
C PRO A 322 -35.44 2.52 16.93
N ASN A 323 -36.57 2.92 17.49
CA ASN A 323 -36.72 4.25 18.07
C ASN A 323 -35.96 4.38 19.41
N GLU A 324 -35.73 5.60 19.89
CA GLU A 324 -34.94 5.83 21.10
C GLU A 324 -35.58 5.19 22.34
N GLY A 325 -36.91 5.24 22.48
CA GLY A 325 -37.62 4.62 23.60
C GLY A 325 -37.51 3.08 23.63
N GLU A 326 -37.46 2.42 22.47
CA GLU A 326 -37.21 0.98 22.38
C GLU A 326 -35.78 0.63 22.84
N LEU A 327 -34.78 1.43 22.40
CA LEU A 327 -33.39 1.24 22.81
C LEU A 327 -33.22 1.50 24.30
N GLU A 328 -33.83 2.56 24.82
CA GLU A 328 -33.81 2.92 26.23
C GLU A 328 -34.43 1.83 27.10
N SER A 329 -35.63 1.37 26.73
CA SER A 329 -36.33 0.30 27.45
C SER A 329 -35.46 -0.96 27.53
N GLU A 330 -34.75 -1.30 26.46
CA GLU A 330 -33.88 -2.46 26.46
C GLU A 330 -32.62 -2.28 27.31
N ILE A 331 -31.96 -1.13 27.20
CA ILE A 331 -30.78 -0.83 28.00
C ILE A 331 -31.13 -0.84 29.49
N ARG A 332 -32.26 -0.25 29.88
CA ARG A 332 -32.70 -0.23 31.28
C ARG A 332 -33.09 -1.62 31.79
N ARG A 333 -33.76 -2.44 30.97
CA ARG A 333 -34.19 -3.80 31.34
C ARG A 333 -33.01 -4.68 31.75
N ASN A 334 -31.88 -4.58 31.04
CA ASN A 334 -30.68 -5.42 31.25
C ASN A 334 -29.42 -4.57 31.45
N ILE A 335 -29.45 -3.55 32.31
CA ILE A 335 -28.37 -2.54 32.42
C ILE A 335 -26.96 -3.13 32.61
N THR A 336 -26.85 -4.25 33.33
CA THR A 336 -25.60 -4.97 33.59
C THR A 336 -24.97 -5.59 32.34
N GLU A 337 -25.77 -5.97 31.33
CA GLU A 337 -25.26 -6.46 30.04
C GLU A 337 -24.83 -5.30 29.14
N HIS A 338 -25.39 -4.12 29.38
CA HIS A 338 -25.19 -2.91 28.59
C HIS A 338 -24.16 -1.94 29.20
N LEU A 339 -23.40 -2.29 30.25
CA LEU A 339 -22.47 -1.35 30.89
C LEU A 339 -21.50 -0.67 29.93
N TYR A 340 -20.93 -1.43 28.99
CA TYR A 340 -19.97 -0.95 28.00
C TYR A 340 -20.62 -0.70 26.65
N ALA A 341 -20.33 0.45 26.03
CA ALA A 341 -20.92 0.86 24.75
C ALA A 341 -20.72 -0.18 23.64
N GLY A 342 -19.54 -0.80 23.57
CA GLY A 342 -19.22 -1.83 22.56
C GLY A 342 -20.06 -3.10 22.70
N LYS A 343 -20.25 -3.60 23.94
CA LYS A 343 -21.09 -4.78 24.22
C LYS A 343 -22.57 -4.46 24.01
N SER A 344 -23.01 -3.30 24.49
CA SER A 344 -24.37 -2.79 24.28
C SER A 344 -24.72 -2.73 22.79
N LEU A 345 -23.84 -2.16 21.96
CA LEU A 345 -24.06 -2.08 20.52
C LEU A 345 -24.24 -3.46 19.88
N LYS A 346 -23.42 -4.45 20.27
CA LYS A 346 -23.54 -5.82 19.74
C LYS A 346 -24.90 -6.44 20.08
N LEU A 347 -25.31 -6.35 21.33
CA LEU A 347 -26.59 -6.90 21.81
C LEU A 347 -27.79 -6.23 21.12
N LEU A 348 -27.78 -4.90 21.00
CA LEU A 348 -28.84 -4.15 20.32
C LEU A 348 -28.92 -4.51 18.84
N VAL A 349 -27.77 -4.62 18.14
CA VAL A 349 -27.75 -5.03 16.74
C VAL A 349 -28.32 -6.45 16.58
N GLU A 350 -27.92 -7.40 17.41
CA GLU A 350 -28.43 -8.78 17.36
C GLU A 350 -29.94 -8.85 17.65
N LYS A 351 -30.43 -8.12 18.65
CA LYS A 351 -31.84 -8.09 19.03
C LYS A 351 -32.72 -7.51 17.93
N TYR A 352 -32.31 -6.38 17.34
CA TYR A 352 -33.16 -5.64 16.40
C TYR A 352 -32.95 -6.03 14.94
N PHE A 353 -31.94 -6.85 14.61
CA PHE A 353 -31.65 -7.24 13.24
C PHE A 353 -32.87 -7.79 12.50
N GLY A 354 -33.56 -8.78 13.07
CA GLY A 354 -34.72 -9.42 12.43
C GLY A 354 -35.88 -8.45 12.19
N LYS A 355 -36.26 -7.67 13.23
CA LYS A 355 -37.35 -6.69 13.11
C LYS A 355 -37.02 -5.60 12.09
N ALA A 356 -35.82 -5.03 12.17
CA ALA A 356 -35.37 -3.96 11.27
C ALA A 356 -35.25 -4.46 9.82
N SER A 357 -34.74 -5.67 9.60
CA SER A 357 -34.64 -6.30 8.29
C SER A 357 -36.02 -6.46 7.64
N ASN A 358 -36.99 -6.96 8.40
CA ASN A 358 -38.36 -7.15 7.92
C ASN A 358 -39.03 -5.83 7.53
N ILE A 359 -38.83 -4.76 8.31
CA ILE A 359 -39.39 -3.44 8.01
C ILE A 359 -38.71 -2.86 6.76
N ALA A 360 -37.37 -2.89 6.70
CA ALA A 360 -36.62 -2.41 5.54
C ALA A 360 -37.00 -3.15 4.26
N ALA A 361 -37.17 -4.48 4.32
CA ALA A 361 -37.57 -5.32 3.19
C ALA A 361 -38.95 -4.92 2.66
N LYS A 362 -39.93 -4.76 3.55
CA LYS A 362 -41.30 -4.36 3.18
C LYS A 362 -41.36 -2.96 2.59
N GLN A 363 -40.67 -2.01 3.19
CA GLN A 363 -40.68 -0.62 2.74
C GLN A 363 -39.90 -0.44 1.42
N TYR A 364 -38.73 -1.07 1.29
CA TYR A 364 -37.95 -0.96 0.07
C TYR A 364 -38.52 -1.81 -1.06
N GLY A 365 -38.86 -3.06 -0.80
CA GLY A 365 -39.36 -4.01 -1.80
C GLY A 365 -40.84 -3.84 -2.15
N GLY A 366 -41.64 -3.22 -1.28
CA GLY A 366 -43.08 -3.22 -1.41
C GLY A 366 -43.67 -4.63 -1.38
N GLU A 367 -44.92 -4.79 -1.82
CA GLU A 367 -45.57 -6.11 -1.84
C GLU A 367 -44.84 -7.12 -2.75
N LYS A 368 -44.32 -6.66 -3.90
CA LYS A 368 -43.73 -7.53 -4.92
C LYS A 368 -42.36 -8.12 -4.56
N LEU A 369 -41.51 -7.35 -3.86
CA LEU A 369 -40.11 -7.74 -3.61
C LEU A 369 -39.77 -7.89 -2.12
N SER A 370 -40.76 -7.79 -1.23
CA SER A 370 -40.51 -7.91 0.22
C SER A 370 -39.89 -9.25 0.61
N GLU A 371 -40.41 -10.36 0.07
CA GLU A 371 -39.88 -11.70 0.34
C GLU A 371 -38.45 -11.86 -0.19
N TYR A 372 -38.20 -11.35 -1.40
CA TYR A 372 -36.87 -11.35 -2.02
C TYR A 372 -35.84 -10.64 -1.13
N PHE A 373 -36.08 -9.38 -0.77
CA PHE A 373 -35.14 -8.61 0.05
C PHE A 373 -35.03 -9.15 1.48
N SER A 374 -36.11 -9.74 2.02
CA SER A 374 -36.07 -10.41 3.31
C SER A 374 -35.13 -11.61 3.28
N GLY A 375 -35.16 -12.42 2.21
CA GLY A 375 -34.21 -13.51 1.99
C GLY A 375 -32.77 -13.01 1.87
N GLU A 376 -32.52 -12.08 0.94
CA GLU A 376 -31.19 -11.52 0.66
C GLU A 376 -30.51 -10.87 1.88
N MET A 377 -31.28 -10.32 2.82
CA MET A 377 -30.74 -9.74 4.06
C MET A 377 -30.37 -10.78 5.13
N THR A 378 -30.89 -12.01 5.03
CA THR A 378 -30.54 -13.11 5.93
C THR A 378 -29.34 -13.92 5.46
N GLU A 379 -29.01 -13.87 4.17
CA GLU A 379 -27.87 -14.57 3.57
C GLU A 379 -26.53 -13.86 3.83
N ALA A 380 -25.39 -14.53 3.61
CA ALA A 380 -24.06 -13.92 3.78
C ALA A 380 -23.64 -13.00 2.60
N GLY A 381 -24.62 -12.38 1.93
CA GLY A 381 -24.45 -11.60 0.70
C GLY A 381 -24.06 -10.13 0.91
N ALA A 382 -23.91 -9.40 -0.21
CA ALA A 382 -23.57 -7.98 -0.21
C ALA A 382 -24.67 -7.11 0.42
N LEU A 383 -25.94 -7.46 0.19
CA LEU A 383 -27.10 -6.76 0.76
C LEU A 383 -27.15 -6.92 2.28
N ALA A 384 -27.05 -8.14 2.80
CA ALA A 384 -27.00 -8.40 4.24
C ALA A 384 -25.82 -7.69 4.93
N LYS A 385 -24.63 -7.71 4.32
CA LYS A 385 -23.46 -6.98 4.86
C LYS A 385 -23.71 -5.46 4.89
N THR A 386 -24.29 -4.92 3.82
CA THR A 386 -24.64 -3.50 3.73
C THR A 386 -25.68 -3.12 4.78
N PHE A 387 -26.73 -3.91 4.93
CA PHE A 387 -27.77 -3.72 5.94
C PHE A 387 -27.19 -3.77 7.36
N LYS A 388 -26.44 -4.83 7.69
CA LYS A 388 -25.86 -5.02 9.02
C LYS A 388 -24.92 -3.86 9.40
N ASN A 389 -24.11 -3.39 8.45
CA ASN A 389 -23.23 -2.25 8.67
C ASN A 389 -24.03 -0.98 8.94
N GLN A 390 -25.05 -0.70 8.12
CA GLN A 390 -25.87 0.49 8.29
C GLN A 390 -26.69 0.45 9.58
N LEU A 391 -27.27 -0.70 9.93
CA LEU A 391 -27.97 -0.93 11.21
C LEU A 391 -27.03 -0.66 12.39
N ARG A 392 -25.80 -1.18 12.35
CA ARG A 392 -24.80 -0.94 13.39
C ARG A 392 -24.46 0.53 13.54
N VAL A 393 -24.27 1.26 12.44
CA VAL A 393 -24.02 2.71 12.46
C VAL A 393 -25.20 3.47 13.07
N SER A 394 -26.41 3.16 12.60
CA SER A 394 -27.64 3.80 13.06
C SER A 394 -27.95 3.53 14.53
N ILE A 395 -27.82 2.28 14.99
CA ILE A 395 -27.99 1.91 16.41
C ILE A 395 -26.93 2.60 17.25
N LYS A 396 -25.65 2.59 16.84
CA LYS A 396 -24.57 3.25 17.60
C LYS A 396 -24.89 4.73 17.83
N GLN A 397 -25.32 5.43 16.79
CA GLN A 397 -25.63 6.86 16.90
C GLN A 397 -26.78 7.11 17.90
N ARG A 398 -27.90 6.39 17.78
CA ARG A 398 -29.06 6.58 18.68
C ARG A 398 -28.77 6.08 20.09
N SER A 399 -28.13 4.91 20.23
CA SER A 399 -27.81 4.35 21.54
C SER A 399 -26.86 5.23 22.32
N ASN A 400 -25.94 5.94 21.67
CA ASN A 400 -25.04 6.87 22.37
C ASN A 400 -25.81 8.00 23.06
N ALA A 401 -26.80 8.59 22.38
CA ALA A 401 -27.64 9.64 22.98
C ALA A 401 -28.47 9.10 24.14
N VAL A 402 -29.13 7.96 23.95
CA VAL A 402 -29.91 7.29 25.01
C VAL A 402 -29.04 6.94 26.22
N ARG A 403 -27.86 6.38 25.99
CA ARG A 403 -26.92 6.04 27.06
C ARG A 403 -26.42 7.26 27.80
N GLN A 404 -26.16 8.36 27.10
CA GLN A 404 -25.76 9.62 27.73
C GLN A 404 -26.86 10.14 28.64
N GLN A 405 -28.12 10.12 28.20
CA GLN A 405 -29.25 10.49 29.04
C GLN A 405 -29.38 9.60 30.28
N ILE A 406 -29.32 8.27 30.12
CA ILE A 406 -29.34 7.33 31.25
C ILE A 406 -28.16 7.61 32.19
N ALA A 407 -26.98 7.92 31.65
CA ALA A 407 -25.80 8.20 32.44
C ALA A 407 -25.94 9.48 33.26
N GLU A 408 -26.53 10.54 32.70
CA GLU A 408 -26.82 11.81 33.39
C GLU A 408 -27.84 11.61 34.51
N GLU A 409 -28.87 10.80 34.28
CA GLU A 409 -29.83 10.41 35.32
C GLU A 409 -29.17 9.61 36.44
N GLN A 410 -28.39 8.57 36.10
CA GLN A 410 -27.64 7.78 37.07
C GLN A 410 -26.66 8.67 37.87
N PHE A 411 -26.00 9.61 37.19
CA PHE A 411 -25.06 10.51 37.84
C PHE A 411 -25.76 11.40 38.88
N SER A 412 -26.89 12.00 38.48
CA SER A 412 -27.66 12.89 39.36
C SER A 412 -28.26 12.17 40.56
N GLN A 413 -28.58 10.88 40.42
CA GLN A 413 -29.17 10.06 41.50
C GLN A 413 -28.11 9.53 42.47
N GLU A 414 -27.01 8.98 41.95
CA GLU A 414 -26.02 8.23 42.73
C GLU A 414 -24.87 9.11 43.24
N PHE A 415 -24.61 10.25 42.58
CA PHE A 415 -23.56 11.20 42.93
C PHE A 415 -24.13 12.60 43.18
N ALA A 416 -25.34 12.68 43.74
CA ALA A 416 -25.98 13.96 44.08
C ALA A 416 -25.08 14.86 44.95
N SER A 417 -24.26 14.27 45.83
CA SER A 417 -23.28 15.00 46.65
C SER A 417 -22.22 15.74 45.84
N PHE A 418 -21.92 15.32 44.61
CA PHE A 418 -20.94 15.99 43.75
C PHE A 418 -21.48 17.29 43.15
N LEU A 419 -22.80 17.51 43.29
CA LEU A 419 -23.48 18.73 42.85
C LEU A 419 -23.57 19.78 43.96
N ASP A 420 -23.15 19.44 45.19
CA ASP A 420 -23.06 20.37 46.31
C ASP A 420 -21.73 21.15 46.26
N ASP A 421 -21.76 22.41 46.68
CA ASP A 421 -20.58 23.29 46.76
C ASP A 421 -19.57 22.80 47.81
N SER A 422 -19.99 21.89 48.70
CA SER A 422 -19.15 21.25 49.72
C SER A 422 -18.20 20.17 49.17
N PHE A 423 -18.39 19.74 47.92
CA PHE A 423 -17.58 18.69 47.29
C PHE A 423 -16.40 19.25 46.47
N PRO A 424 -15.23 18.59 46.47
CA PRO A 424 -14.85 17.44 47.28
C PRO A 424 -14.59 17.80 48.76
N GLU A 425 -15.00 16.89 49.65
CA GLU A 425 -14.67 17.00 51.07
C GLU A 425 -13.15 16.97 51.30
N GLU A 426 -12.71 17.62 52.38
CA GLU A 426 -11.29 17.62 52.78
C GLU A 426 -10.74 16.21 53.00
N SER A 427 -11.57 15.28 53.48
CA SER A 427 -11.26 13.85 53.64
C SER A 427 -10.79 13.20 52.31
N VAL A 428 -11.47 13.52 51.21
CA VAL A 428 -11.16 13.03 49.86
C VAL A 428 -9.87 13.67 49.35
N ILE A 429 -9.74 14.99 49.52
CA ILE A 429 -8.53 15.73 49.12
C ILE A 429 -7.29 15.16 49.84
N LEU A 430 -7.41 14.92 51.15
CA LEU A 430 -6.37 14.32 51.99
C LEU A 430 -6.01 12.91 51.54
N TRP A 431 -7.01 12.10 51.16
CA TRP A 431 -6.76 10.74 50.69
C TRP A 431 -5.86 10.73 49.45
N TYR A 432 -6.15 11.59 48.47
CA TYR A 432 -5.32 11.71 47.26
C TYR A 432 -3.95 12.33 47.57
N TYR A 433 -3.92 13.39 48.38
CA TYR A 433 -2.67 14.04 48.80
C TYR A 433 -1.71 13.07 49.50
N LYS A 434 -2.19 12.31 50.50
CA LYS A 434 -1.39 11.31 51.24
C LYS A 434 -0.88 10.17 50.36
N LYS A 435 -1.54 9.90 49.24
CA LYS A 435 -1.12 8.90 48.24
C LYS A 435 -0.25 9.47 47.13
N GLY A 436 0.17 10.74 47.22
CA GLY A 436 0.95 11.40 46.18
C GLY A 436 0.19 11.63 44.88
N LYS A 437 -1.13 11.44 44.85
CA LYS A 437 -1.93 11.56 43.64
C LYS A 437 -2.47 12.98 43.49
N SER A 438 -2.34 13.56 42.30
CA SER A 438 -2.90 14.87 41.96
C SER A 438 -4.31 14.80 41.36
N ARG A 439 -4.73 13.61 40.89
CA ARG A 439 -6.02 13.37 40.24
C ARG A 439 -6.52 11.93 40.47
N VAL A 440 -7.81 11.73 40.25
CA VAL A 440 -8.49 10.44 40.17
C VAL A 440 -8.07 9.72 38.88
N GLY A 441 -7.51 8.51 39.02
CA GLY A 441 -7.10 7.70 37.87
C GLY A 441 -8.26 6.97 37.19
N ASP A 442 -9.11 6.31 37.97
CA ASP A 442 -10.29 5.59 37.49
C ASP A 442 -11.42 5.64 38.53
N PHE A 443 -12.57 5.07 38.16
CA PHE A 443 -13.74 5.05 39.04
C PHE A 443 -13.56 4.18 40.29
N THR A 444 -12.69 3.16 40.24
CA THR A 444 -12.39 2.32 41.41
C THR A 444 -11.52 3.07 42.43
N ASP A 445 -10.62 3.93 41.95
CA ASP A 445 -9.86 4.87 42.78
C ASP A 445 -10.81 5.86 43.45
N LEU A 446 -11.76 6.41 42.69
CA LEU A 446 -12.80 7.30 43.19
C LEU A 446 -13.66 6.63 44.28
N SER A 447 -14.19 5.44 44.01
CA SER A 447 -15.08 4.75 44.95
C SER A 447 -14.39 4.44 46.28
N ARG A 448 -13.11 4.05 46.23
CA ARG A 448 -12.29 3.85 47.44
C ARG A 448 -12.07 5.14 48.22
N SER A 449 -11.80 6.26 47.52
CA SER A 449 -11.57 7.56 48.17
C SER A 449 -12.81 8.10 48.89
N LEU A 450 -14.01 7.73 48.41
CA LEU A 450 -15.29 8.14 48.97
C LEU A 450 -15.81 7.17 50.05
N GLY A 451 -15.08 6.09 50.34
CA GLY A 451 -15.55 5.04 51.25
C GLY A 451 -16.85 4.37 50.78
N MET A 452 -17.10 4.35 49.47
CA MET A 452 -18.32 3.75 48.92
C MET A 452 -18.18 2.23 48.90
N ASP A 453 -18.91 1.56 49.79
CA ASP A 453 -19.07 0.11 49.86
C ASP A 453 -20.18 -0.42 48.90
N VAL A 454 -20.73 0.47 48.06
CA VAL A 454 -21.93 0.20 47.27
C VAL A 454 -21.58 -0.56 45.98
N ASP A 455 -22.39 -1.57 45.65
CA ASP A 455 -22.32 -2.25 44.37
C ASP A 455 -22.67 -1.27 43.22
N HIS A 456 -21.67 -0.92 42.41
CA HIS A 456 -21.82 -0.05 41.24
C HIS A 456 -21.86 -0.84 39.93
N SER A 457 -22.21 -2.13 40.00
CA SER A 457 -22.33 -3.02 38.85
C SER A 457 -23.42 -2.60 37.85
N HIS A 458 -24.32 -1.69 38.21
CA HIS A 458 -25.38 -1.12 37.36
C HIS A 458 -24.99 0.19 36.66
N LEU A 459 -23.89 0.84 37.04
CA LEU A 459 -23.49 2.12 36.46
C LEU A 459 -22.90 1.95 35.06
N LEU A 460 -23.45 2.69 34.09
CA LEU A 460 -22.86 2.76 32.76
C LEU A 460 -21.43 3.30 32.81
N GLU A 461 -20.61 2.89 31.83
CA GLU A 461 -19.23 3.38 31.69
C GLU A 461 -19.19 4.91 31.57
N GLU A 462 -20.16 5.49 30.86
CA GLU A 462 -20.34 6.93 30.72
C GLU A 462 -20.58 7.61 32.08
N THR A 463 -21.43 7.04 32.95
CA THR A 463 -21.68 7.55 34.30
C THR A 463 -20.40 7.55 35.14
N ARG A 464 -19.66 6.44 35.13
CA ARG A 464 -18.40 6.29 35.85
C ARG A 464 -17.37 7.33 35.38
N ARG A 465 -17.29 7.55 34.06
CA ARG A 465 -16.39 8.54 33.47
C ARG A 465 -16.78 9.96 33.85
N MET A 466 -18.07 10.29 33.83
CA MET A 466 -18.55 11.61 34.26
C MET A 466 -18.22 11.89 35.72
N ALA A 467 -18.37 10.90 36.61
CA ALA A 467 -18.00 11.04 38.02
C ALA A 467 -16.51 11.37 38.18
N VAL A 468 -15.62 10.60 37.53
CA VAL A 468 -14.18 10.87 37.55
C VAL A 468 -13.84 12.26 37.01
N GLN A 469 -14.43 12.65 35.88
CA GLN A 469 -14.18 13.96 35.26
C GLN A 469 -14.64 15.11 36.16
N LYS A 470 -15.84 15.00 36.75
CA LYS A 470 -16.36 16.00 37.68
C LYS A 470 -15.50 16.11 38.93
N THR A 471 -15.05 14.99 39.50
CA THR A 471 -14.14 15.02 40.64
C THR A 471 -12.81 15.67 40.28
N ASN A 472 -12.17 15.30 39.17
CA ASN A 472 -10.88 15.87 38.77
C ASN A 472 -10.92 17.38 38.56
N ALA A 473 -12.03 17.89 37.99
CA ALA A 473 -12.21 19.32 37.79
C ALA A 473 -12.14 20.15 39.09
N LEU A 474 -12.50 19.54 40.23
CA LEU A 474 -12.52 20.18 41.55
C LEU A 474 -11.33 19.77 42.43
N LEU A 475 -10.93 18.51 42.38
CA LEU A 475 -9.86 17.91 43.19
C LEU A 475 -8.48 18.47 42.83
N GLU A 476 -8.16 18.62 41.54
CA GLU A 476 -6.85 19.11 41.11
C GLU A 476 -6.55 20.54 41.62
N PRO A 477 -7.48 21.52 41.52
CA PRO A 477 -7.33 22.82 42.18
C PRO A 477 -7.23 22.71 43.71
N ALA A 478 -8.01 21.83 44.35
CA ALA A 478 -8.01 21.68 45.80
C ALA A 478 -6.66 21.18 46.34
N ILE A 479 -6.10 20.14 45.72
CA ILE A 479 -4.78 19.60 46.07
C ILE A 479 -3.68 20.64 45.86
N ARG A 480 -3.75 21.45 44.80
CA ARG A 480 -2.81 22.55 44.58
C ARG A 480 -2.90 23.62 45.68
N SER A 481 -4.12 24.01 46.06
CA SER A 481 -4.33 24.94 47.18
C SER A 481 -3.76 24.37 48.48
N MET A 482 -4.07 23.12 48.79
CA MET A 482 -3.58 22.45 50.00
C MET A 482 -2.04 22.40 50.03
N ARG A 483 -1.39 22.01 48.92
CA ARG A 483 0.08 22.02 48.79
C ARG A 483 0.66 23.41 49.03
N ALA A 484 0.06 24.45 48.45
CA ALA A 484 0.53 25.83 48.63
C ALA A 484 0.37 26.33 50.07
N GLN A 485 -0.71 25.93 50.75
CA GLN A 485 -0.92 26.25 52.17
C GLN A 485 0.07 25.54 53.08
N LEU A 486 0.37 24.26 52.82
CA LEU A 486 1.39 23.49 53.56
C LEU A 486 2.82 24.01 53.30
N GLU A 487 3.12 24.43 52.07
CA GLU A 487 4.39 25.07 51.73
C GLU A 487 4.60 26.37 52.53
N LEU A 488 3.53 27.17 52.73
CA LEU A 488 3.58 28.35 53.59
C LEU A 488 3.88 27.99 55.05
N VAL A 489 3.29 26.91 55.57
CA VAL A 489 3.62 26.41 56.92
C VAL A 489 5.11 26.04 57.00
N GLY A 490 5.65 25.35 56.00
CA GLY A 490 7.08 25.02 55.95
C GLY A 490 8.00 26.25 55.83
N ASN A 491 7.57 27.29 55.13
CA ASN A 491 8.31 28.55 55.04
C ASN A 491 8.30 29.32 56.38
N LEU A 492 7.16 29.31 57.09
CA LEU A 492 7.07 29.87 58.44
C LEU A 492 7.96 29.13 59.42
N GLU A 493 8.02 27.80 59.34
CA GLU A 493 8.96 27.01 60.15
C GLU A 493 10.40 27.49 59.96
N LYS A 494 10.87 27.60 58.72
CA LYS A 494 12.23 28.07 58.42
C LYS A 494 12.47 29.51 58.89
N LYS A 495 11.52 30.40 58.64
CA LYS A 495 11.63 31.83 58.98
C LYS A 495 11.65 32.05 60.49
N ASN A 496 10.80 31.35 61.22
CA ASN A 496 10.55 31.62 62.63
C ASN A 496 11.35 30.72 63.57
N ILE A 497 12.21 29.83 63.06
CA ILE A 497 12.99 28.91 63.89
C ILE A 497 13.91 29.63 64.89
N GLU A 498 14.53 30.74 64.49
CA GLU A 498 15.39 31.55 65.36
C GLU A 498 14.58 32.33 66.39
N GLN A 499 13.45 32.91 65.97
CA GLN A 499 12.54 33.61 66.87
C GLN A 499 11.92 32.64 67.89
N LEU A 500 11.62 31.40 67.48
CA LEU A 500 11.11 30.36 68.35
C LEU A 500 12.11 29.97 69.43
N ARG A 501 13.42 29.86 69.10
CA ARG A 501 14.47 29.61 70.12
C ARG A 501 14.48 30.68 71.21
N LYS A 502 14.32 31.94 70.81
CA LYS A 502 14.23 33.07 71.73
C LYS A 502 12.95 32.99 72.57
N ASP A 503 11.81 32.79 71.92
CA ASP A 503 10.51 32.71 72.60
C ASP A 503 10.44 31.54 73.61
N VAL A 504 11.08 30.39 73.32
CA VAL A 504 11.23 29.25 74.24
C VAL A 504 12.13 29.62 75.45
N SER A 505 13.23 30.32 75.19
CA SER A 505 14.16 30.79 76.25
C SER A 505 13.48 31.81 77.18
N ASP A 506 12.60 32.64 76.63
CA ASP A 506 11.79 33.63 77.35
C ASP A 506 10.53 33.01 78.01
N HIS A 507 10.35 31.68 77.93
CA HIS A 507 9.24 30.92 78.52
C HIS A 507 7.83 31.36 78.08
N LEU A 508 7.71 31.80 76.82
CA LEU A 508 6.41 32.13 76.25
C LEU A 508 5.52 30.87 76.11
N PRO A 509 4.23 30.94 76.47
CA PRO A 509 3.31 29.82 76.26
C PRO A 509 3.20 29.42 74.79
N VAL A 510 3.18 28.12 74.50
CA VAL A 510 3.02 27.56 73.14
C VAL A 510 1.78 28.11 72.43
N ALA A 511 0.70 28.34 73.17
CA ALA A 511 -0.54 28.88 72.63
C ALA A 511 -0.36 30.30 72.05
N ASP A 512 0.47 31.14 72.69
CA ASP A 512 0.72 32.51 72.22
C ASP A 512 1.65 32.51 70.99
N ILE A 513 2.61 31.59 70.96
CA ILE A 513 3.49 31.37 69.80
C ILE A 513 2.69 30.88 68.59
N LEU A 514 1.81 29.88 68.80
CA LEU A 514 0.93 29.35 67.76
C LEU A 514 0.04 30.45 67.18
N LYS A 515 -0.54 31.30 68.03
CA LYS A 515 -1.39 32.42 67.59
C LYS A 515 -0.63 33.43 66.72
N LYS A 516 0.65 33.70 67.01
CA LYS A 516 1.48 34.56 66.16
C LYS A 516 1.72 33.92 64.78
N TRP A 517 2.07 32.63 64.76
CA TRP A 517 2.30 31.89 63.52
C TRP A 517 1.03 31.73 62.67
N GLU A 518 -0.13 31.55 63.30
CA GLU A 518 -1.43 31.55 62.62
C GLU A 518 -1.72 32.87 61.92
N LEU A 519 -1.43 34.00 62.59
CA LEU A 519 -1.67 35.34 62.06
C LEU A 519 -0.73 35.64 60.88
N GLU A 520 0.55 35.27 61.01
CA GLU A 520 1.53 35.41 59.93
C GLU A 520 1.23 34.51 58.74
N TRP A 521 0.78 33.27 58.99
CA TRP A 521 0.29 32.39 57.93
C TRP A 521 -0.89 33.02 57.18
N GLN A 522 -1.85 33.61 57.90
CA GLN A 522 -3.01 34.25 57.29
C GLN A 522 -2.60 35.42 56.40
N GLU A 523 -1.63 36.23 56.81
CA GLU A 523 -1.09 37.32 55.99
C GLU A 523 -0.46 36.80 54.69
N LEU A 524 0.43 35.80 54.79
CA LEU A 524 1.09 35.21 53.61
C LEU A 524 0.10 34.51 52.68
N TRP A 525 -0.91 33.83 53.24
CA TRP A 525 -1.96 33.21 52.45
C TRP A 525 -2.88 34.25 51.80
N ASN A 526 -3.15 35.37 52.48
CA ASN A 526 -3.91 36.49 51.91
C ASN A 526 -3.25 37.08 50.67
N GLU A 527 -1.92 37.05 50.58
CA GLU A 527 -1.18 37.46 49.38
C GLU A 527 -1.20 36.38 48.28
N LYS A 528 -0.95 35.12 48.66
CA LYS A 528 -0.78 34.01 47.72
C LYS A 528 -2.10 33.47 47.12
N HIS A 529 -3.23 33.61 47.81
CA HIS A 529 -4.50 32.98 47.41
C HIS A 529 -5.15 33.63 46.17
N THR A 530 -4.63 34.76 45.68
CA THR A 530 -5.15 35.47 44.48
C THR A 530 -5.20 34.59 43.23
N ASN A 531 -4.40 33.53 43.19
CA ASN A 531 -4.33 32.55 42.10
C ASN A 531 -5.27 31.34 42.24
N TYR A 532 -6.13 31.30 43.27
CA TYR A 532 -7.01 30.17 43.58
C TYR A 532 -8.50 30.56 43.61
N SER A 533 -9.37 29.62 43.25
CA SER A 533 -10.83 29.79 43.32
C SER A 533 -11.28 30.13 44.74
N GLN A 534 -12.34 30.95 44.88
CA GLN A 534 -12.91 31.37 46.17
C GLN A 534 -13.22 30.18 47.10
N GLN A 535 -13.67 29.05 46.55
CA GLN A 535 -13.97 27.85 47.32
C GLN A 535 -12.73 27.20 47.98
N TRP A 536 -11.53 27.47 47.45
CA TRP A 536 -10.25 26.91 47.94
C TRP A 536 -9.39 27.92 48.71
N LYS A 537 -9.95 29.11 48.98
CA LYS A 537 -9.32 30.14 49.80
C LYS A 537 -9.40 29.88 51.31
N PRO A 538 -10.46 29.26 51.87
CA PRO A 538 -10.44 28.92 53.28
C PRO A 538 -9.26 28.02 53.63
N LYS A 539 -8.78 28.14 54.88
CA LYS A 539 -7.75 27.25 55.40
C LYS A 539 -8.32 25.85 55.62
N PHE A 540 -7.58 24.82 55.22
CA PHE A 540 -7.95 23.42 55.47
C PHE A 540 -7.70 23.05 56.94
N GLN A 541 -8.57 22.23 57.54
CA GLN A 541 -8.44 21.82 58.95
C GLN A 541 -7.12 21.06 59.18
N SER A 542 -6.69 20.23 58.24
CA SER A 542 -5.43 19.50 58.31
C SER A 542 -4.21 20.43 58.26
N VAL A 543 -4.32 21.62 57.68
CA VAL A 543 -3.24 22.64 57.71
C VAL A 543 -3.17 23.28 59.09
N ASP A 544 -4.30 23.49 59.77
CA ASP A 544 -4.33 23.93 61.18
C ASP A 544 -3.70 22.88 62.11
N GLU A 545 -4.09 21.62 61.94
CA GLU A 545 -3.53 20.51 62.72
C GLU A 545 -2.01 20.39 62.53
N GLU A 546 -1.52 20.52 61.30
CA GLU A 546 -0.08 20.46 61.07
C GLU A 546 0.67 21.70 61.56
N LEU A 547 0.13 22.90 61.39
CA LEU A 547 0.74 24.09 61.97
C LEU A 547 0.89 23.95 63.49
N ASN A 548 -0.15 23.49 64.17
CA ASN A 548 -0.13 23.24 65.62
C ASN A 548 0.90 22.16 66.00
N LYS A 549 0.93 21.05 65.26
CA LYS A 549 1.88 19.97 65.50
C LYS A 549 3.33 20.41 65.30
N VAL A 550 3.64 21.12 64.21
CA VAL A 550 4.98 21.66 63.93
C VAL A 550 5.43 22.59 65.06
N VAL A 551 4.58 23.56 65.45
CA VAL A 551 4.90 24.49 66.55
C VAL A 551 5.16 23.75 67.87
N ARG A 552 4.31 22.78 68.24
CA ARG A 552 4.49 21.97 69.47
C ARG A 552 5.78 21.15 69.44
N GLN A 553 6.04 20.44 68.35
CA GLN A 553 7.23 19.59 68.23
C GLN A 553 8.52 20.40 68.28
N LEU A 554 8.58 21.54 67.58
CA LEU A 554 9.72 22.43 67.63
C LEU A 554 9.92 23.03 69.03
N TYR A 555 8.82 23.46 69.67
CA TYR A 555 8.86 24.00 71.03
C TYR A 555 9.37 22.98 72.06
N GLU A 556 8.81 21.76 72.06
CA GLU A 556 9.24 20.66 72.94
C GLU A 556 10.68 20.21 72.66
N GLY A 557 11.07 20.14 71.39
CA GLY A 557 12.43 19.83 70.96
C GLY A 557 13.44 20.87 71.47
N MET A 558 13.12 22.15 71.35
CA MET A 558 13.98 23.25 71.80
C MET A 558 14.02 23.37 73.33
N GLN A 559 12.93 23.10 74.05
CA GLN A 559 12.95 23.04 75.52
C GLN A 559 13.96 22.02 76.04
N LYS A 560 14.05 20.84 75.42
CA LYS A 560 15.02 19.81 75.80
C LYS A 560 16.47 20.25 75.60
N VAL A 561 16.74 21.13 74.64
CA VAL A 561 18.08 21.68 74.35
C VAL A 561 18.42 22.85 75.29
N VAL A 562 17.46 23.74 75.60
CA VAL A 562 17.67 24.90 76.48
C VAL A 562 17.92 24.49 77.94
N VAL A 563 17.36 23.37 78.40
CA VAL A 563 17.61 22.82 79.76
C VAL A 563 19.04 22.25 79.92
N GLN A 564 19.83 22.13 78.84
CA GLN A 564 21.20 21.58 78.88
C GLN A 564 22.35 22.61 78.79
N ALA A 565 22.08 23.93 78.79
CA ALA A 565 23.14 24.96 78.75
C ALA A 565 23.42 25.58 80.15
N PRO A 566 24.65 25.57 80.69
CA PRO A 566 24.96 26.08 82.03
C PRO A 566 25.20 27.60 82.05
N SER A 567 24.70 28.28 83.09
CA SER A 567 24.89 29.71 83.33
C SER A 567 26.28 30.04 83.90
N ASN A 568 27.02 30.95 83.28
CA ASN A 568 28.14 31.65 83.91
C ASN A 568 27.69 33.01 84.43
N LYS A 569 27.84 33.24 85.74
CA LYS A 569 27.77 34.57 86.38
C LYS A 569 29.16 34.95 86.91
N ASP A 570 29.64 36.07 86.37
CA ASP A 570 30.46 37.16 86.92
C ASP A 570 31.59 36.88 87.93
N SER A 571 32.78 37.40 87.58
CA SER A 571 33.80 37.80 88.55
C SER A 571 34.39 39.17 88.20
N SER A 572 34.51 40.03 89.22
CA SER A 572 35.51 41.10 89.27
C SER A 572 35.89 41.42 90.74
N ILE A 573 37.10 40.97 91.13
CA ILE A 573 38.20 41.68 91.87
C ILE A 573 37.83 42.26 93.25
N ASP A 574 38.54 42.06 94.38
CA ASP A 574 39.83 41.48 94.77
C ASP A 574 39.73 41.19 96.29
N GLU A 575 40.26 40.05 96.76
CA GLU A 575 41.04 40.00 98.02
C GLU A 575 41.82 38.67 98.08
N LEU A 576 43.14 38.80 97.94
CA LEU A 576 44.20 37.81 98.14
C LEU A 576 43.83 36.70 99.15
N GLY A 577 43.48 35.50 98.68
CA GLY A 577 43.16 34.39 99.58
C GLY A 577 42.73 33.09 98.89
N GLY A 578 43.05 31.97 99.58
CA GLY A 578 42.27 30.74 99.59
C GLY A 578 42.25 29.86 98.33
N ASP A 579 43.05 28.80 98.43
CA ASP A 579 42.85 27.44 97.92
C ASP A 579 42.79 27.17 96.41
N GLU A 580 43.82 26.41 96.00
CA GLU A 580 43.82 25.26 95.10
C GLU A 580 42.84 25.28 93.92
N GLU A 581 43.41 25.46 92.73
CA GLU A 581 42.91 24.71 91.59
C GLU A 581 44.03 24.05 90.81
N SER A 582 43.65 22.88 90.29
CA SER A 582 44.21 22.24 89.11
C SER A 582 45.62 21.68 89.27
N SER A 583 45.72 20.36 89.36
CA SER A 583 45.95 19.55 88.15
C SER A 583 46.39 18.12 88.51
N THR A 584 45.57 17.16 88.12
CA THR A 584 46.05 15.96 87.44
C THR A 584 45.13 15.81 86.23
N SER A 585 45.61 15.89 84.99
CA SER A 585 46.49 14.89 84.36
C SER A 585 45.84 13.50 84.42
N ASP A 586 45.93 12.65 83.43
CA ASP A 586 46.74 12.61 82.22
C ASP A 586 46.07 11.51 81.40
N ALA A 587 45.89 11.73 80.10
CA ALA A 587 46.72 11.14 79.06
C ALA A 587 46.25 9.72 78.68
N ILE A 588 46.36 9.32 77.42
CA ILE A 588 47.60 8.91 76.73
C ILE A 588 47.20 8.56 75.26
N PRO A 589 48.08 8.56 74.22
CA PRO A 589 48.38 9.70 73.35
C PRO A 589 48.39 9.34 71.81
N THR A 590 48.54 10.37 70.97
CA THR A 590 49.49 10.58 69.82
C THR A 590 50.25 9.38 69.20
N GLU A 591 50.51 9.29 67.88
CA GLU A 591 51.26 10.15 66.92
C GLU A 591 50.56 10.18 65.53
N ASN A 592 50.39 11.29 64.78
CA ASN A 592 51.34 12.16 64.03
C ASN A 592 52.26 11.47 63.00
N GLU A 593 52.06 11.77 61.71
CA GLU A 593 53.01 12.58 60.90
C GLU A 593 52.47 12.81 59.45
N GLN A 594 52.69 14.03 58.97
CA GLN A 594 52.61 14.55 57.58
C GLN A 594 54.06 14.55 57.00
N PRO A 595 54.44 15.11 55.81
CA PRO A 595 53.76 15.55 54.57
C PRO A 595 54.57 15.19 53.26
N GLU A 596 54.21 15.83 52.13
CA GLU A 596 55.05 16.30 50.98
C GLU A 596 54.82 15.77 49.53
N SER A 597 54.20 16.63 48.72
CA SER A 597 54.59 17.28 47.44
C SER A 597 55.24 16.56 46.22
N LYS A 598 54.75 16.98 45.02
CA LYS A 598 55.39 17.28 43.70
C LYS A 598 55.13 16.39 42.46
N GLN A 599 54.68 17.10 41.40
CA GLN A 599 54.99 17.06 39.95
C GLN A 599 54.89 15.74 39.15
N GLU A 600 54.13 15.63 38.05
CA GLU A 600 54.20 16.24 36.68
C GLU A 600 54.89 15.26 35.68
N GLU A 601 54.37 15.22 34.44
CA GLU A 601 54.89 14.54 33.22
C GLU A 601 54.77 12.99 33.10
N ASP A 602 54.59 12.35 31.94
CA ASP A 602 54.01 12.66 30.62
C ASP A 602 54.04 11.32 29.80
N LYS A 603 52.95 11.01 29.07
CA LYS A 603 52.74 10.25 27.79
C LYS A 603 53.64 9.05 27.33
N PRO A 604 53.29 8.23 26.28
CA PRO A 604 52.25 8.36 25.22
C PRO A 604 51.33 7.10 25.06
N GLU A 605 50.09 7.17 24.54
CA GLU A 605 49.61 7.55 23.19
C GLU A 605 49.91 6.53 22.07
N GLN A 606 48.87 5.78 21.66
CA GLN A 606 48.55 5.38 20.27
C GLN A 606 47.00 5.22 20.18
N THR A 607 46.22 6.29 20.03
CA THR A 607 45.67 6.88 18.78
C THR A 607 45.17 5.93 17.69
N ALA A 608 43.85 5.95 17.47
CA ALA A 608 43.19 6.43 16.24
C ALA A 608 41.69 6.66 16.56
N GLN A 609 41.28 7.89 16.91
CA GLN A 609 40.72 8.92 16.01
C GLN A 609 39.40 8.48 15.31
N GLY A 610 38.28 9.18 15.47
CA GLY A 610 38.06 10.47 16.12
C GLY A 610 36.60 10.74 16.46
N GLY A 611 36.41 11.43 17.59
CA GLY A 611 35.26 12.28 17.85
C GLY A 611 35.81 13.70 17.92
N ALA A 612 35.37 14.56 17.02
CA ALA A 612 35.63 15.98 17.12
C ALA A 612 34.96 16.49 18.41
N GLU A 613 35.74 17.15 19.25
CA GLU A 613 35.24 18.05 20.27
C GLU A 613 34.43 19.16 19.58
N GLU A 614 33.11 19.10 19.68
CA GLU A 614 32.24 20.24 19.41
C GLU A 614 31.82 20.89 20.73
N LYS A 615 32.56 21.95 21.07
CA LYS A 615 32.15 23.16 21.79
C LYS A 615 30.93 23.03 22.71
N ALA A 616 31.20 22.90 24.01
CA ALA A 616 30.23 23.08 25.11
C ALA A 616 29.67 24.52 25.26
N GLY A 617 29.71 25.33 24.20
CA GLY A 617 29.31 26.75 24.22
C GLY A 617 27.96 27.07 23.59
N GLY A 618 27.11 26.06 23.32
CA GLY A 618 25.76 26.29 22.75
C GLY A 618 24.67 25.36 23.29
N VAL A 619 25.04 24.20 23.85
CA VAL A 619 24.10 23.21 24.42
C VAL A 619 23.41 23.74 25.69
N THR A 620 24.12 24.49 26.51
CA THR A 620 23.58 25.08 27.76
C THR A 620 22.62 26.23 27.46
N GLU A 621 22.92 27.10 26.50
CA GLU A 621 22.03 28.21 26.11
C GLU A 621 20.68 27.71 25.55
N GLU A 622 20.67 26.59 24.79
CA GLU A 622 19.43 25.95 24.32
C GLU A 622 18.59 25.42 25.50
N LEU A 623 19.24 24.86 26.54
CA LEU A 623 18.58 24.30 27.73
C LEU A 623 18.09 25.38 28.72
N GLU A 624 18.78 26.52 28.82
CA GLU A 624 18.41 27.66 29.67
C GLU A 624 17.02 28.24 29.31
N THR A 625 16.56 28.06 28.08
CA THR A 625 15.20 28.46 27.68
C THR A 625 14.08 27.73 28.43
N TYR A 626 14.41 26.62 29.11
CA TYR A 626 13.48 25.79 29.89
C TYR A 626 13.62 25.98 31.41
N LEU A 627 14.36 27.00 31.85
CA LEU A 627 14.58 27.28 33.26
C LEU A 627 13.23 27.58 33.96
N GLY A 628 12.92 26.82 35.02
CA GLY A 628 11.65 26.92 35.76
C GLY A 628 10.48 26.15 35.15
N LEU A 629 10.65 25.47 34.01
CA LEU A 629 9.60 24.67 33.36
C LEU A 629 9.73 23.16 33.64
N ALA A 630 10.95 22.64 33.73
CA ALA A 630 11.22 21.21 34.00
C ALA A 630 12.55 21.00 34.74
N ASP A 631 12.72 19.84 35.37
CA ASP A 631 13.94 19.45 36.09
C ASP A 631 14.94 18.74 35.16
N GLY A 632 14.44 18.18 34.04
CA GLY A 632 15.23 17.66 32.93
C GLY A 632 14.50 17.79 31.60
N VAL A 633 15.25 17.99 30.51
CA VAL A 633 14.72 18.24 29.17
C VAL A 633 15.21 17.18 28.20
N PHE A 634 14.30 16.68 27.36
CA PHE A 634 14.55 15.93 26.14
C PHE A 634 14.04 16.75 24.96
N ALA A 635 14.91 17.17 24.05
CA ALA A 635 14.49 17.86 22.83
C ALA A 635 15.00 17.12 21.58
N PHE A 636 14.11 16.84 20.64
CA PHE A 636 14.42 16.20 19.37
C PHE A 636 14.22 17.19 18.22
N SER A 637 15.25 17.38 17.41
CA SER A 637 15.24 18.29 16.26
C SER A 637 15.81 17.63 15.00
N ASP A 638 15.43 18.14 13.83
CA ASP A 638 15.95 17.66 12.55
C ASP A 638 17.42 18.10 12.38
N ALA A 639 18.28 17.17 11.99
CA ALA A 639 19.70 17.42 11.69
C ALA A 639 19.97 17.25 10.17
N PRO A 640 21.09 17.78 9.64
CA PRO A 640 21.47 17.59 8.25
C PRO A 640 21.53 16.09 7.85
N ASN A 641 21.33 15.79 6.57
CA ASN A 641 21.39 14.43 6.00
C ASN A 641 20.29 13.45 6.46
N GLY A 642 19.15 13.95 6.94
CA GLY A 642 18.00 13.11 7.33
C GLY A 642 18.18 12.40 8.67
N ARG A 643 19.15 12.84 9.48
CA ARG A 643 19.35 12.39 10.87
C ARG A 643 18.54 13.25 11.84
N CYS A 644 18.39 12.78 13.08
CA CYS A 644 17.75 13.51 14.16
C CYS A 644 18.76 13.79 15.28
N ARG A 645 18.74 15.00 15.83
CA ARG A 645 19.53 15.41 16.99
C ARG A 645 18.66 15.34 18.24
N MET A 646 19.12 14.60 19.24
CA MET A 646 18.61 14.64 20.61
C MET A 646 19.47 15.58 21.45
N LEU A 647 18.82 16.40 22.27
CA LEU A 647 19.39 17.20 23.33
C LEU A 647 18.86 16.69 24.67
N PHE A 648 19.73 16.51 25.66
CA PHE A 648 19.34 16.12 27.01
C PHE A 648 20.14 16.88 28.06
N GLY A 649 19.51 17.26 29.17
CA GLY A 649 20.16 17.85 30.35
C GLY A 649 19.17 18.58 31.26
N SER A 650 19.63 19.05 32.42
CA SER A 650 18.86 20.01 33.24
C SER A 650 18.95 21.40 32.61
N PRO A 651 17.95 22.30 32.82
CA PRO A 651 18.04 23.68 32.37
C PRO A 651 19.22 24.46 32.95
N ASN A 652 19.80 24.00 34.06
CA ASN A 652 21.02 24.55 34.67
C ASN A 652 22.31 23.99 34.05
N GLY A 653 22.20 23.10 33.07
CA GLY A 653 23.33 22.53 32.33
C GLY A 653 23.89 21.23 32.93
N ALA A 654 23.35 20.68 34.02
CA ALA A 654 23.82 19.40 34.52
C ALA A 654 23.41 18.27 33.58
N GLY A 655 24.36 17.37 33.31
CA GLY A 655 24.14 16.29 32.35
C GLY A 655 23.80 16.76 30.94
N ALA A 656 24.10 18.02 30.57
CA ALA A 656 23.86 18.54 29.23
C ALA A 656 24.69 17.77 28.18
N PHE A 657 24.03 17.14 27.22
CA PHE A 657 24.67 16.54 26.05
C PHE A 657 23.75 16.56 24.83
N SER A 658 24.36 16.34 23.66
CA SER A 658 23.64 16.14 22.42
C SER A 658 24.14 14.93 21.66
N LEU A 659 23.24 14.27 20.94
CA LEU A 659 23.51 13.05 20.18
C LEU A 659 22.74 13.08 18.86
N GLU A 660 23.42 12.77 17.75
CA GLU A 660 22.77 12.54 16.46
C GLU A 660 22.57 11.05 16.18
N PHE A 661 21.36 10.67 15.75
CA PHE A 661 20.98 9.30 15.42
C PHE A 661 20.18 9.23 14.11
N ASP A 662 20.07 8.03 13.53
CA ASP A 662 19.22 7.79 12.36
C ASP A 662 17.79 7.41 12.84
N PRO A 663 16.76 8.26 12.59
CA PRO A 663 15.40 7.99 13.04
C PRO A 663 14.73 6.81 12.32
N GLN A 664 15.29 6.30 11.21
CA GLN A 664 14.74 5.14 10.48
C GLN A 664 15.09 3.80 11.14
N ASN A 665 16.19 3.73 11.91
CA ASN A 665 16.62 2.54 12.65
C ASN A 665 16.17 2.63 14.13
N ILE A 666 14.91 2.31 14.40
CA ILE A 666 14.26 2.55 15.70
C ILE A 666 14.98 1.86 16.86
N GLU A 667 15.26 0.56 16.74
CA GLU A 667 15.89 -0.23 17.82
C GLU A 667 17.36 0.17 18.01
N GLY A 668 18.10 0.40 16.92
CA GLY A 668 19.49 0.86 16.99
C GLY A 668 19.61 2.28 17.57
N ALA A 669 18.71 3.19 17.20
CA ALA A 669 18.66 4.54 17.75
C ALA A 669 18.33 4.54 19.24
N ALA A 670 17.33 3.76 19.67
CA ALA A 670 16.99 3.62 21.08
C ALA A 670 18.17 3.07 21.91
N GLN A 671 18.92 2.10 21.38
CA GLN A 671 20.08 1.56 22.08
C GLN A 671 21.23 2.58 22.21
N VAL A 672 21.53 3.33 21.15
CA VAL A 672 22.57 4.39 21.18
C VAL A 672 22.16 5.52 22.14
N ILE A 673 20.88 5.91 22.12
CA ILE A 673 20.32 6.89 23.06
C ILE A 673 20.45 6.39 24.50
N SER A 674 20.08 5.13 24.77
CA SER A 674 20.19 4.51 26.09
C SER A 674 21.61 4.54 26.65
N GLU A 675 22.59 4.15 25.83
CA GLU A 675 24.00 4.12 26.25
C GLU A 675 24.54 5.52 26.53
N ALA A 676 24.17 6.50 25.69
CA ALA A 676 24.55 7.89 25.88
C ALA A 676 23.92 8.51 27.13
N LEU A 677 22.69 8.12 27.50
CA LEU A 677 21.94 8.69 28.63
C LEU A 677 22.44 8.25 30.01
N LYS A 678 23.11 7.09 30.14
CA LYS A 678 23.42 6.49 31.45
C LYS A 678 24.18 7.42 32.41
N LYS A 679 25.19 8.13 31.90
CA LYS A 679 26.03 9.04 32.72
C LYS A 679 25.37 10.41 32.91
N PRO A 680 24.85 11.07 31.87
CA PRO A 680 24.24 12.40 32.03
C PRO A 680 22.95 12.39 32.83
N LEU A 681 22.11 11.36 32.69
CA LEU A 681 20.90 11.20 33.51
C LEU A 681 21.23 11.05 34.99
N GLY A 682 22.29 10.32 35.33
CA GLY A 682 22.79 10.24 36.71
C GLY A 682 23.18 11.60 37.28
N LEU A 683 23.78 12.48 36.48
CA LEU A 683 24.14 13.85 36.90
C LEU A 683 22.91 14.73 37.13
N VAL A 684 21.88 14.62 36.29
CA VAL A 684 20.60 15.33 36.48
C VAL A 684 19.89 14.85 37.74
N LEU A 685 19.91 13.54 38.01
CA LEU A 685 19.33 12.97 39.23
C LEU A 685 20.12 13.41 40.47
N ASP A 686 21.45 13.36 40.42
CA ASP A 686 22.32 13.74 41.53
C ASP A 686 22.20 15.25 41.86
N GLU A 687 22.07 16.12 40.86
CA GLU A 687 21.79 17.57 41.07
C GLU A 687 20.45 17.77 41.77
N ASN A 688 19.41 17.05 41.36
CA ASN A 688 18.07 17.15 41.94
C ASN A 688 17.98 16.57 43.37
N VAL A 689 18.79 15.55 43.69
CA VAL A 689 18.93 15.06 45.06
C VAL A 689 19.70 16.06 45.94
N GLN A 690 20.76 16.70 45.40
CA GLN A 690 21.54 17.70 46.14
C GLN A 690 20.78 19.02 46.36
N SER A 691 19.96 19.45 45.41
CA SER A 691 19.08 20.62 45.56
C SER A 691 17.89 20.33 46.49
N GLY A 692 17.43 19.06 46.58
CA GLY A 692 16.52 18.56 47.61
C GLY A 692 17.16 18.34 49.00
N GLY A 693 18.49 18.40 49.09
CA GLY A 693 19.28 17.92 50.24
C GLY A 693 19.80 18.96 51.24
N SER A 694 19.49 20.26 51.09
CA SER A 694 19.86 21.28 52.10
C SER A 694 18.66 22.01 52.71
N GLY A 695 17.51 21.35 52.74
CA GLY A 695 16.32 21.81 53.47
C GLY A 695 16.19 21.08 54.80
N ILE A 696 16.36 21.81 55.89
CA ILE A 696 16.07 21.41 57.28
C ILE A 696 14.64 20.84 57.38
N PHE A 697 14.46 19.52 57.26
CA PHE A 697 13.20 18.81 57.51
C PHE A 697 13.45 17.35 57.92
N ASN A 698 13.93 17.13 59.14
CA ASN A 698 13.94 15.79 59.78
C ASN A 698 12.78 15.63 60.78
N LEU A 699 11.62 16.23 60.51
CA LEU A 699 10.42 16.12 61.35
C LEU A 699 9.21 15.48 60.65
N PHE A 700 9.31 15.26 59.33
CA PHE A 700 8.45 14.29 58.66
C PHE A 700 9.20 12.96 58.66
N GLY A 701 8.70 11.98 59.41
CA GLY A 701 8.92 10.59 59.03
C GLY A 701 8.25 10.37 57.67
N GLN A 702 8.94 10.80 56.62
CA GLN A 702 8.68 10.32 55.27
C GLN A 702 9.20 8.89 55.26
N ASP A 703 8.28 7.94 55.36
CA ASP A 703 8.44 6.80 54.46
C ASP A 703 8.45 7.40 53.05
N SER A 704 9.66 7.64 52.55
CA SER A 704 10.02 8.01 51.19
C SER A 704 9.00 8.91 50.49
N GLN A 705 9.17 10.23 50.54
CA GLN A 705 8.69 11.07 49.45
C GLN A 705 9.26 10.48 48.15
N GLU A 706 8.38 9.96 47.30
CA GLU A 706 8.67 9.85 45.88
C GLU A 706 8.90 11.29 45.40
N SER A 707 10.17 11.68 45.29
CA SER A 707 10.58 12.95 44.70
C SER A 707 10.04 12.94 43.27
N GLU A 708 9.16 13.86 42.88
CA GLU A 708 8.68 13.90 41.49
C GLU A 708 9.73 14.62 40.63
N LEU A 709 10.24 13.95 39.60
CA LEU A 709 11.13 14.53 38.59
C LEU A 709 10.30 14.96 37.37
N LYS A 710 10.23 16.26 37.09
CA LYS A 710 9.53 16.79 35.91
C LYS A 710 10.44 16.69 34.69
N MET A 711 10.05 15.86 33.73
CA MET A 711 10.77 15.65 32.49
C MET A 711 9.99 16.25 31.32
N LEU A 712 10.56 17.24 30.64
CA LEU A 712 10.00 17.82 29.42
C LEU A 712 10.45 17.01 28.22
N PHE A 713 9.52 16.64 27.35
CA PHE A 713 9.77 15.93 26.11
C PHE A 713 9.25 16.75 24.93
N ARG A 714 10.17 17.36 24.18
CA ARG A 714 9.87 18.19 23.01
C ARG A 714 10.29 17.46 21.75
N VAL A 715 9.37 17.36 20.79
CA VAL A 715 9.63 16.75 19.49
C VAL A 715 9.31 17.77 18.41
N SER A 716 10.36 18.37 17.84
CA SER A 716 10.27 19.32 16.72
C SER A 716 10.63 18.69 15.38
N SER A 717 10.96 17.39 15.36
CA SER A 717 11.32 16.62 14.15
C SER A 717 10.15 15.73 13.70
N SER A 718 9.70 15.89 12.45
CA SER A 718 8.66 15.05 11.83
C SER A 718 9.09 13.58 11.62
N ALA A 719 10.40 13.31 11.68
CA ALA A 719 10.98 11.98 11.47
C ALA A 719 10.93 11.08 12.73
N VAL A 720 10.67 11.64 13.91
CA VAL A 720 10.62 10.88 15.17
C VAL A 720 9.25 10.20 15.29
N ARG A 721 9.24 8.87 15.13
CA ARG A 721 8.02 8.06 15.21
C ARG A 721 7.55 7.94 16.67
N HIS A 722 6.23 7.91 16.89
CA HIS A 722 5.61 7.72 18.22
C HIS A 722 6.15 6.51 19.01
N GLN A 723 6.57 5.45 18.32
CA GLN A 723 7.20 4.28 18.96
C GLN A 723 8.57 4.58 19.58
N MET A 724 9.35 5.50 18.99
CA MET A 724 10.67 5.89 19.51
C MET A 724 10.53 6.66 20.82
N SER A 725 9.57 7.59 20.91
CA SER A 725 9.35 8.36 22.15
C SER A 725 8.88 7.47 23.30
N ILE A 726 8.06 6.45 23.02
CA ILE A 726 7.67 5.44 24.01
C ILE A 726 8.89 4.65 24.51
N LEU A 727 9.74 4.17 23.60
CA LEU A 727 10.93 3.38 23.97
C LEU A 727 11.94 4.21 24.78
N VAL A 728 12.16 5.47 24.42
CA VAL A 728 13.04 6.36 25.18
C VAL A 728 12.50 6.59 26.60
N ARG A 729 11.19 6.82 26.78
CA ARG A 729 10.57 6.97 28.11
C ARG A 729 10.74 5.72 28.97
N GLN A 730 10.48 4.54 28.40
CA GLN A 730 10.65 3.26 29.10
C GLN A 730 12.09 3.06 29.58
N GLN A 731 13.07 3.39 28.74
CA GLN A 731 14.48 3.26 29.11
C GLN A 731 14.91 4.26 30.20
N VAL A 732 14.34 5.46 30.22
CA VAL A 732 14.59 6.45 31.28
C VAL A 732 13.99 5.96 32.61
N GLU A 733 12.78 5.42 32.59
CA GLU A 733 12.13 4.81 33.76
C GLU A 733 12.97 3.65 34.34
N GLU A 734 13.49 2.78 33.49
CA GLU A 734 14.38 1.68 33.88
C GLU A 734 15.72 2.18 34.44
N ALA A 735 16.29 3.23 33.84
CA ALA A 735 17.55 3.81 34.27
C ALA A 735 17.44 4.50 35.64
N ILE A 736 16.35 5.22 35.89
CA ILE A 736 16.04 5.84 37.18
C ILE A 736 15.84 4.77 38.26
N SER A 737 15.07 3.73 37.95
CA SER A 737 14.87 2.58 38.85
C SER A 737 16.19 1.91 39.21
N SER A 738 17.09 1.77 38.23
CA SER A 738 18.42 1.18 38.41
C SER A 738 19.37 2.09 39.22
N TRP A 739 19.31 3.40 39.00
CA TRP A 739 20.07 4.39 39.78
C TRP A 739 19.62 4.40 41.25
N ALA A 740 18.31 4.43 41.51
CA ALA A 740 17.73 4.43 42.85
C ALA A 740 18.13 3.16 43.62
N LYS A 741 18.03 2.00 42.96
CA LYS A 741 18.46 0.71 43.52
C LYS A 741 19.96 0.67 43.87
N LYS A 742 20.81 1.33 43.09
CA LYS A 742 22.26 1.40 43.36
C LYS A 742 22.60 2.31 44.54
N ARG A 743 21.82 3.36 44.78
CA ARG A 743 22.03 4.31 45.87
C ARG A 743 21.27 3.97 47.16
N GLY A 744 20.35 3.01 47.12
CA GLY A 744 19.48 2.69 48.25
C GLY A 744 18.40 3.74 48.48
N GLU A 745 18.06 4.51 47.43
CA GLU A 745 17.04 5.55 47.43
C GLU A 745 15.76 5.05 46.77
N VAL A 746 14.63 5.73 47.00
CA VAL A 746 13.37 5.46 46.29
C VAL A 746 13.42 6.17 44.94
N ALA A 747 13.01 5.46 43.89
CA ALA A 747 13.01 6.02 42.54
C ALA A 747 12.07 7.22 42.47
N PRO A 748 12.52 8.38 41.96
CA PRO A 748 11.66 9.53 41.81
C PRO A 748 10.51 9.23 40.83
N GLY A 749 9.32 9.73 41.14
CA GLY A 749 8.15 9.64 40.27
C GLY A 749 8.34 10.52 39.03
N LEU A 750 8.11 9.98 37.83
CA LEU A 750 8.30 10.72 36.59
C LEU A 750 7.02 11.45 36.17
N LEU A 751 7.11 12.77 36.02
CA LEU A 751 6.08 13.60 35.40
C LEU A 751 6.54 14.00 33.99
N TRP A 752 6.01 13.33 32.98
CA TRP A 752 6.23 13.67 31.58
C TRP A 752 5.38 14.86 31.16
N GLN A 753 6.02 15.89 30.62
CA GLN A 753 5.36 17.00 29.92
C GLN A 753 5.68 16.91 28.43
N ASP A 754 4.66 16.80 27.59
CA ASP A 754 4.81 16.73 26.13
C ASP A 754 4.57 18.12 25.54
N ASP A 755 5.59 18.67 24.89
CA ASP A 755 5.46 19.88 24.06
C ASP A 755 5.61 19.48 22.59
N VAL A 756 4.47 19.25 21.96
CA VAL A 756 4.39 18.88 20.55
C VAL A 756 4.07 20.15 19.77
N GLU A 757 5.07 20.75 19.15
CA GLU A 757 4.83 21.66 18.02
C GLU A 757 4.27 20.80 16.88
N LEU A 758 2.94 20.83 16.71
CA LEU A 758 2.23 20.17 15.60
C LEU A 758 2.62 20.74 14.25
#